data_AF-A0A923QVV9-F1
#
_entry.id   AF-A0A923QVV9-F1
#
_cell.length_a   1.000
_cell.length_b   1.000
_cell.length_c   1.000
_cell.angle_alpha   90.00
_cell.angle_beta   90.00
_cell.angle_gamma   90.00
#
_symmetry.space_group_name_H-M   'P 1'
#
loop_
_entity.id
_entity.type
_entity.pdbx_description
1 polymer ?
#
loop_
_entity_poly.entity_id
_entity_poly.type
_entity_poly.pdbx_seq_one_letter_code
_entity_poly.pdbx_strand_id
1 'polypeptide(L)'
;MRRTFPTCNSLRFCLILTISLLATSKPSAAGGKEPGGPLSLQSWPGEIWTALQSSVNQGITSVISSVFSSAGSYDLYSVRLGDRSRAGIHLEREVFDNSDVLGTWTVIDRARIRADGAPLGMWTTFKDSSTTGLGSPYASFIFEPQLNLEWSDVRQVTARHFPKLDERHKLEILTMERDALLEKLNGGYQTIKSKAIKSDDEKKSSPPAPDPAVNEVNPYTPIFYIDPSIRARFSRFLNIGTFPLRTPLSVKAVQNKMEDGEVISWSFAGRVEVGAEVGWKFLPNPGLQTAGVSYRLTGVGDGGFRISVLRENAHYAKVKLSTVKRVGLHNRMTSGFAQRDAFKGVLVLKGTRFEQKSFLAQNLNLVPYEFDDVSLRGRLFDIGYRYDLDSPDGAEAYDRAMSGTFSLSEEFASRDAGKPCPSVEKIFERKAKTNEEEHRKSADIALIMKYDHTRKLNMIDAEITLPDGRHHVFRSVAERQDRLRTWLSTNDEKISRKISVVLDANLYEKKDPASLFIIGETQYDDSATSGKALMGNIAEIENFTGKPSLFPEVSPFIPRSNGEPNSQRLKRATFGRSSFYWGFHFQRPDVERFLEVRPEQRAALVERLIRSGKRSFVLEQWEAAARAHLEKNPEQIFYALKVLFGDRSIGRSLMLLLRASLAERPLDYFVTASNASFGRIQEHGLAQTSVDKILILTEKAMGFEGYSKYQNSDAEAITTDLTADKTSEGFIRIRFNLKEDAQVLFFRISRPKEVMGARDLTEVVYSNQISPSGKREPLFHKGPNTLILDPNSDVDLAYRLSTALKHDRAYLFQVSYSRDAKIYGAFSGTSFRTGAAYVIPAQNAPLEKNTQNW
;
A
#
# COMPACT_ATOMS: atom_id res chain seq x y z
N MET A 1 -24.67 -33.30 -10.04
CA MET A 1 -23.82 -33.87 -8.96
C MET A 1 -23.86 -32.94 -7.75
N ARG A 2 -24.73 -33.21 -6.76
CA ARG A 2 -24.78 -32.47 -5.49
C ARG A 2 -23.77 -33.09 -4.53
N ARG A 3 -22.58 -32.50 -4.37
CA ARG A 3 -21.69 -32.82 -3.24
C ARG A 3 -21.93 -31.78 -2.16
N THR A 4 -22.28 -32.26 -0.97
CA THR A 4 -22.52 -31.50 0.24
C THR A 4 -21.26 -30.72 0.65
N PHE A 5 -21.44 -29.43 0.92
CA PHE A 5 -20.39 -28.54 1.44
C PHE A 5 -20.16 -28.80 2.94
N PRO A 6 -18.95 -28.56 3.46
CA PRO A 6 -18.70 -28.61 4.90
C PRO A 6 -19.51 -27.50 5.60
N THR A 7 -20.40 -27.89 6.52
CA THR A 7 -21.24 -26.96 7.31
C THR A 7 -20.43 -26.27 8.40
N CYS A 8 -20.85 -25.10 8.90
CA CYS A 8 -20.14 -24.32 9.93
C CYS A 8 -19.83 -25.09 11.25
N ASN A 9 -20.55 -26.19 11.52
CA ASN A 9 -20.19 -27.12 12.60
C ASN A 9 -18.82 -27.78 12.38
N SER A 10 -18.42 -28.04 11.14
CA SER A 10 -17.08 -28.53 10.81
C SER A 10 -15.99 -27.49 11.02
N LEU A 11 -16.31 -26.19 11.04
CA LEU A 11 -15.33 -25.12 11.32
C LEU A 11 -15.12 -24.93 12.83
N ARG A 12 -16.22 -24.98 13.61
CA ARG A 12 -16.12 -25.11 15.09
C ARG A 12 -15.42 -26.41 15.47
N PHE A 13 -15.74 -27.53 14.81
CA PHE A 13 -15.10 -28.81 15.05
C PHE A 13 -13.64 -28.80 14.63
N CYS A 14 -13.25 -28.22 13.49
CA CYS A 14 -11.85 -28.05 13.10
C CYS A 14 -11.11 -27.13 14.06
N LEU A 15 -11.69 -26.02 14.51
CA LEU A 15 -11.06 -25.13 15.50
C LEU A 15 -10.85 -25.88 16.83
N ILE A 16 -11.87 -26.59 17.32
CA ILE A 16 -11.79 -27.41 18.53
C ILE A 16 -10.84 -28.58 18.34
N LEU A 17 -10.80 -29.23 17.18
CA LEU A 17 -9.91 -30.36 16.86
C LEU A 17 -8.47 -29.88 16.70
N THR A 18 -8.20 -28.72 16.11
CA THR A 18 -6.86 -28.14 16.01
C THR A 18 -6.38 -27.68 17.39
N ILE A 19 -7.23 -27.02 18.19
CA ILE A 19 -6.92 -26.68 19.59
C ILE A 19 -6.71 -27.95 20.42
N SER A 20 -7.52 -29.00 20.20
CA SER A 20 -7.40 -30.29 20.89
C SER A 20 -6.17 -31.08 20.43
N LEU A 21 -5.82 -31.10 19.14
CA LEU A 21 -4.60 -31.73 18.60
C LEU A 21 -3.34 -31.01 19.10
N LEU A 22 -3.39 -29.68 19.21
CA LEU A 22 -2.34 -28.87 19.85
C LEU A 22 -2.25 -29.16 21.36
N ALA A 23 -3.38 -29.39 22.04
CA ALA A 23 -3.44 -29.70 23.48
C ALA A 23 -3.17 -31.17 23.83
N THR A 24 -3.34 -32.11 22.88
CA THR A 24 -3.26 -33.57 23.11
C THR A 24 -2.01 -34.21 22.53
N SER A 25 -1.12 -33.44 21.88
CA SER A 25 0.19 -33.92 21.48
C SER A 25 1.09 -34.16 22.71
N LYS A 26 0.84 -35.25 23.44
CA LYS A 26 1.83 -35.82 24.36
C LYS A 26 3.04 -36.22 23.51
N PRO A 27 4.28 -35.86 23.91
CA PRO A 27 5.46 -36.35 23.22
C PRO A 27 5.46 -37.88 23.30
N SER A 28 5.50 -38.53 22.14
CA SER A 28 5.74 -39.97 22.06
C SER A 28 7.14 -40.22 22.61
N ALA A 29 7.21 -40.82 23.79
CA ALA A 29 8.46 -41.22 24.43
C ALA A 29 9.05 -42.43 23.69
N ALA A 30 9.84 -42.17 22.66
CA ALA A 30 10.86 -43.09 22.17
C ALA A 30 12.21 -42.60 22.71
N GLY A 31 12.84 -43.43 23.53
CA GLY A 31 13.97 -43.06 24.37
C GLY A 31 15.22 -42.57 23.64
N GLY A 32 16.01 -41.76 24.34
CA GLY A 32 17.43 -41.56 24.03
C GLY A 32 17.85 -40.17 23.58
N LYS A 33 17.50 -39.12 24.33
CA LYS A 33 18.28 -37.90 24.68
C LYS A 33 17.30 -36.84 25.17
N GLU A 34 17.64 -36.18 26.27
CA GLU A 34 16.81 -35.17 26.92
C GLU A 34 16.21 -34.16 25.92
N PRO A 35 14.88 -34.00 25.83
CA PRO A 35 14.29 -32.94 25.05
C PRO A 35 14.56 -31.61 25.75
N GLY A 36 14.90 -30.59 24.95
CA GLY A 36 15.03 -29.21 25.40
C GLY A 36 13.84 -28.77 26.25
N GLY A 37 14.12 -27.94 27.26
CA GLY A 37 13.26 -27.61 28.38
C GLY A 37 11.84 -27.09 28.07
N PRO A 38 11.04 -26.90 29.13
CA PRO A 38 9.62 -26.55 29.00
C PRO A 38 9.45 -25.20 28.28
N LEU A 39 8.44 -25.14 27.39
CA LEU A 39 7.78 -23.94 26.85
C LEU A 39 8.46 -22.62 27.26
N SER A 40 9.59 -22.28 26.64
CA SER A 40 10.16 -20.96 26.85
C SER A 40 9.25 -19.98 26.13
N LEU A 41 8.47 -19.19 26.87
CA LEU A 41 8.06 -17.87 26.39
C LEU A 41 9.35 -17.21 25.90
N GLN A 42 9.49 -17.05 24.58
CA GLN A 42 10.65 -16.37 24.04
C GLN A 42 10.68 -14.99 24.69
N SER A 43 11.72 -14.73 25.48
CA SER A 43 12.12 -13.37 25.81
C SER A 43 12.15 -12.59 24.51
N TRP A 44 11.66 -11.35 24.54
CA TRP A 44 11.56 -10.47 23.38
C TRP A 44 12.76 -10.64 22.43
N PRO A 45 12.57 -10.74 21.11
CA PRO A 45 13.66 -10.93 20.17
C PRO A 45 14.82 -9.98 20.46
N GLY A 46 16.05 -10.48 20.56
CA GLY A 46 17.23 -9.69 20.94
C GLY A 46 17.46 -8.48 20.01
N GLU A 47 16.92 -8.53 18.80
CA GLU A 47 16.85 -7.40 17.85
C GLU A 47 16.04 -6.23 18.40
N ILE A 48 14.92 -6.49 19.09
CA ILE A 48 14.11 -5.45 19.75
C ILE A 48 14.87 -4.87 20.92
N TRP A 49 15.59 -5.69 21.70
CA TRP A 49 16.42 -5.19 22.80
C TRP A 49 17.60 -4.34 22.30
N THR A 50 18.24 -4.77 21.21
CA THR A 50 19.34 -4.03 20.60
C THR A 50 18.87 -2.73 19.95
N ALA A 51 17.69 -2.75 19.32
CA ALA A 51 17.04 -1.56 18.78
C ALA A 51 16.57 -0.61 19.91
N LEU A 52 16.04 -1.15 21.01
CA LEU A 52 15.74 -0.39 22.24
C LEU A 52 17.01 0.28 22.77
N GLN A 53 18.10 -0.47 22.93
CA GLN A 53 19.33 0.02 23.55
C GLN A 53 20.05 1.05 22.68
N SER A 54 20.05 0.89 21.35
CA SER A 54 20.59 1.89 20.42
C SER A 54 19.73 3.15 20.34
N SER A 55 18.42 3.00 20.49
CA SER A 55 17.47 4.10 20.41
C SER A 55 17.35 4.87 21.73
N VAL A 56 17.57 4.25 22.89
CA VAL A 56 17.60 4.92 24.20
C VAL A 56 18.66 6.03 24.21
N ASN A 57 19.77 5.84 23.48
CA ASN A 57 20.81 6.85 23.28
C ASN A 57 20.42 7.99 22.30
N GLN A 58 19.33 7.84 21.54
CA GLN A 58 18.84 8.79 20.53
C GLN A 58 17.52 9.48 20.94
N GLY A 59 16.99 9.20 22.13
CA GLY A 59 15.79 9.81 22.70
C GLY A 59 14.52 8.95 22.62
N ILE A 60 13.51 9.26 23.46
CA ILE A 60 12.27 8.48 23.59
C ILE A 60 11.54 8.31 22.24
N THR A 61 11.56 9.31 21.37
CA THR A 61 10.90 9.27 20.07
C THR A 61 11.54 8.23 19.12
N SER A 62 12.86 8.05 19.18
CA SER A 62 13.54 7.03 18.37
C SER A 62 13.31 5.63 18.96
N VAL A 63 13.25 5.49 20.29
CA VAL A 63 12.91 4.24 20.99
C VAL A 63 11.53 3.76 20.58
N ILE A 64 10.55 4.67 20.66
CA ILE A 64 9.20 4.44 20.19
C ILE A 64 9.27 4.07 18.70
N SER A 65 9.87 4.89 17.83
CA SER A 65 9.92 4.58 16.39
C SER A 65 10.59 3.25 16.06
N SER A 66 11.63 2.82 16.78
CA SER A 66 12.36 1.57 16.54
C SER A 66 11.58 0.35 17.03
N VAL A 67 11.05 0.39 18.26
CA VAL A 67 10.17 -0.65 18.81
C VAL A 67 8.90 -0.80 17.97
N PHE A 68 8.41 0.31 17.38
CA PHE A 68 7.11 0.34 16.72
C PHE A 68 7.17 0.31 15.18
N SER A 69 8.31 0.61 14.57
CA SER A 69 8.60 0.21 13.18
C SER A 69 8.79 -1.30 13.09
N SER A 70 9.36 -1.93 14.13
CA SER A 70 9.30 -3.39 14.30
C SER A 70 7.90 -3.91 14.66
N ALA A 71 6.94 -3.06 15.02
CA ALA A 71 5.58 -3.46 15.42
C ALA A 71 4.58 -3.74 14.30
N GLY A 72 5.02 -3.68 13.04
CA GLY A 72 4.14 -3.98 11.92
C GLY A 72 3.77 -5.45 11.79
N SER A 73 4.56 -6.38 12.35
CA SER A 73 4.41 -7.82 12.11
C SER A 73 5.09 -8.61 13.24
N TYR A 74 4.36 -9.57 13.82
CA TYR A 74 4.77 -10.35 14.98
C TYR A 74 4.38 -11.81 14.84
N ASP A 75 5.32 -12.72 15.02
CA ASP A 75 5.01 -14.12 15.34
C ASP A 75 4.69 -14.21 16.83
N LEU A 76 3.41 -14.14 17.20
CA LEU A 76 2.96 -14.26 18.60
C LEU A 76 3.35 -15.62 19.18
N TYR A 77 3.23 -16.66 18.36
CA TYR A 77 3.55 -18.02 18.73
C TYR A 77 4.05 -18.76 17.51
N SER A 78 5.10 -19.57 17.66
CA SER A 78 5.43 -20.55 16.64
C SER A 78 6.01 -21.81 17.26
N VAL A 79 5.38 -22.96 16.95
CA VAL A 79 5.81 -24.28 17.38
C VAL A 79 6.31 -25.03 16.17
N ARG A 80 7.46 -25.67 16.33
CA ARG A 80 7.93 -26.67 15.39
C ARG A 80 7.27 -28.00 15.74
N LEU A 81 6.38 -28.49 14.89
CA LEU A 81 5.75 -29.81 15.05
C LEU A 81 6.63 -30.86 14.37
N GLY A 82 7.87 -31.01 14.84
CA GLY A 82 8.93 -31.80 14.19
C GLY A 82 9.93 -30.93 13.40
N ASP A 83 10.79 -31.56 12.60
CA ASP A 83 11.92 -30.88 11.96
C ASP A 83 11.52 -29.85 10.90
N ARG A 84 10.31 -29.97 10.33
CA ARG A 84 9.89 -29.19 9.16
C ARG A 84 8.49 -28.59 9.24
N SER A 85 7.66 -29.00 10.18
CA SER A 85 6.35 -28.39 10.38
C SER A 85 6.47 -27.17 11.25
N ARG A 86 5.72 -26.13 10.91
CA ARG A 86 5.54 -24.96 11.77
C ARG A 86 4.06 -24.69 11.91
N ALA A 87 3.58 -24.63 13.14
CA ALA A 87 2.31 -24.04 13.47
C ALA A 87 2.58 -22.70 14.15
N GLY A 88 1.96 -21.62 13.71
CA GLY A 88 2.18 -20.32 14.31
C GLY A 88 1.01 -19.36 14.17
N ILE A 89 0.94 -18.43 15.11
CA ILE A 89 0.02 -17.30 15.11
C ILE A 89 0.86 -16.07 14.75
N HIS A 90 0.52 -15.44 13.64
CA HIS A 90 1.16 -14.26 13.13
C HIS A 90 0.18 -13.09 13.15
N LEU A 91 0.56 -11.99 13.79
CA LEU A 91 -0.21 -10.76 13.87
C LEU A 91 0.49 -9.69 13.04
N GLU A 92 -0.25 -8.94 12.24
CA GLU A 92 0.28 -7.89 11.37
C GLU A 92 -0.62 -6.66 11.42
N ARG A 93 -0.02 -5.46 11.46
CA ARG A 93 -0.72 -4.18 11.36
C ARG A 93 -0.08 -3.33 10.28
N GLU A 94 -0.86 -3.02 9.26
CA GLU A 94 -0.51 -2.06 8.21
C GLU A 94 -1.31 -0.77 8.42
N VAL A 95 -0.71 0.36 8.07
CA VAL A 95 -1.31 1.68 8.21
C VAL A 95 -1.03 2.45 6.93
N PHE A 96 -2.09 2.85 6.25
CA PHE A 96 -2.03 3.58 4.99
C PHE A 96 -2.54 4.98 5.21
N ASP A 97 -1.77 5.97 4.77
CA ASP A 97 -2.25 7.35 4.68
C ASP A 97 -3.29 7.39 3.57
N ASN A 98 -4.53 7.74 3.89
CA ASN A 98 -5.53 7.91 2.85
C ASN A 98 -5.25 9.15 2.01
N SER A 99 -4.29 10.01 2.41
CA SER A 99 -3.94 11.28 1.76
C SER A 99 -5.14 12.19 1.59
N ASP A 100 -6.12 12.07 2.49
CA ASP A 100 -7.31 12.89 2.48
C ASP A 100 -7.13 14.13 3.36
N VAL A 101 -8.03 15.08 3.14
CA VAL A 101 -8.07 16.36 3.85
C VAL A 101 -8.33 16.18 5.36
N LEU A 102 -9.04 15.13 5.74
CA LEU A 102 -9.37 14.86 7.13
C LEU A 102 -8.19 14.25 7.91
N GLY A 103 -7.09 13.93 7.22
CA GLY A 103 -5.95 13.21 7.78
C GLY A 103 -6.37 11.84 8.31
N THR A 104 -7.23 11.13 7.55
CA THR A 104 -7.62 9.77 7.88
C THR A 104 -6.59 8.76 7.42
N TRP A 105 -6.55 7.66 8.14
CA TRP A 105 -5.64 6.56 7.94
C TRP A 105 -6.44 5.27 7.88
N THR A 106 -6.12 4.41 6.92
CA THR A 106 -6.66 3.07 6.89
C THR A 106 -5.74 2.15 7.68
N VAL A 107 -6.27 1.57 8.76
CA VAL A 107 -5.57 0.59 9.58
C VAL A 107 -6.07 -0.79 9.21
N ILE A 108 -5.14 -1.67 8.84
CA ILE A 108 -5.41 -3.08 8.52
C ILE A 108 -4.74 -3.93 9.59
N ASP A 109 -5.54 -4.51 10.47
CA ASP A 109 -5.10 -5.54 11.40
C ASP A 109 -5.29 -6.91 10.75
N ARG A 110 -4.30 -7.80 10.86
CA ARG A 110 -4.36 -9.18 10.39
C ARG A 110 -3.90 -10.12 11.48
N ALA A 111 -4.58 -11.26 11.56
CA ALA A 111 -4.21 -12.37 12.41
C ALA A 111 -4.24 -13.62 11.55
N ARG A 112 -3.13 -14.33 11.46
CA ARG A 112 -2.96 -15.52 10.64
C ARG A 112 -2.57 -16.68 11.53
N ILE A 113 -3.33 -17.77 11.46
CA ILE A 113 -2.94 -19.05 12.02
C ILE A 113 -2.50 -19.90 10.85
N ARG A 114 -1.20 -20.18 10.78
CA ARG A 114 -0.61 -21.01 9.74
C ARG A 114 -0.18 -22.32 10.36
N ALA A 115 -0.62 -23.43 9.77
CA ALA A 115 -0.14 -24.77 10.08
C ALA A 115 0.43 -25.38 8.81
N ASP A 116 1.76 -25.39 8.73
CA ASP A 116 2.48 -26.11 7.70
C ASP A 116 2.63 -27.57 8.16
N GLY A 117 1.96 -28.48 7.48
CA GLY A 117 2.07 -29.90 7.73
C GLY A 117 3.49 -30.39 7.44
N ALA A 118 3.96 -31.38 8.20
CA ALA A 118 5.22 -32.04 7.89
C ALA A 118 5.05 -32.67 6.52
N PRO A 119 6.07 -32.65 5.64
CA PRO A 119 6.07 -33.54 4.51
C PRO A 119 5.88 -34.97 5.05
N LEU A 120 4.74 -35.60 4.74
CA LEU A 120 4.40 -36.95 5.22
C LEU A 120 5.31 -37.94 4.48
N GLY A 121 6.54 -38.09 4.98
CA GLY A 121 7.57 -38.95 4.45
C GLY A 121 8.31 -38.36 3.25
N MET A 122 9.50 -37.79 3.48
CA MET A 122 10.54 -37.90 2.46
C MET A 122 11.05 -39.34 2.50
N TRP A 123 10.47 -40.20 1.67
CA TRP A 123 11.07 -41.48 1.37
C TRP A 123 12.28 -41.20 0.48
N THR A 124 13.46 -41.03 1.08
CA THR A 124 14.71 -41.04 0.32
C THR A 124 15.01 -42.50 0.00
N THR A 125 14.64 -42.96 -1.19
CA THR A 125 14.72 -44.39 -1.57
C THR A 125 16.17 -44.89 -1.72
N PHE A 126 17.17 -44.02 -1.61
CA PHE A 126 18.58 -44.37 -1.75
C PHE A 126 19.43 -43.79 -0.61
N LYS A 127 19.27 -44.32 0.60
CA LYS A 127 20.35 -44.30 1.60
C LYS A 127 21.07 -45.64 1.49
N ASP A 128 21.89 -45.81 0.46
CA ASP A 128 22.91 -46.84 0.55
C ASP A 128 23.99 -46.30 1.50
N SER A 129 23.90 -46.70 2.76
CA SER A 129 24.78 -46.25 3.85
C SER A 129 26.25 -46.67 3.67
N SER A 130 26.59 -47.33 2.56
CA SER A 130 27.93 -47.84 2.27
C SER A 130 28.74 -46.98 1.28
N THR A 131 28.12 -46.02 0.57
CA THR A 131 28.83 -45.17 -0.41
C THR A 131 29.01 -43.74 0.10
N THR A 132 29.99 -43.55 0.98
CA THR A 132 30.53 -42.24 1.40
C THR A 132 31.26 -41.47 0.27
N GLY A 133 30.98 -41.80 -1.00
CA GLY A 133 31.64 -41.23 -2.17
C GLY A 133 30.90 -40.01 -2.73
N LEU A 134 31.66 -39.06 -3.28
CA LEU A 134 31.15 -37.97 -4.13
C LEU A 134 30.09 -38.48 -5.11
N GLY A 135 29.00 -37.72 -5.31
CA GLY A 135 28.12 -37.90 -6.46
C GLY A 135 26.83 -38.70 -6.22
N SER A 136 26.42 -38.97 -4.98
CA SER A 136 25.21 -39.77 -4.73
C SER A 136 23.95 -39.07 -5.28
N PRO A 137 23.24 -39.67 -6.24
CA PRO A 137 21.92 -39.20 -6.64
C PRO A 137 20.95 -39.41 -5.47
N TYR A 138 19.97 -38.52 -5.33
CA TYR A 138 18.84 -38.71 -4.44
C TYR A 138 17.53 -38.51 -5.21
N ALA A 139 16.52 -39.24 -4.79
CA ALA A 139 15.13 -39.02 -5.16
C ALA A 139 14.33 -38.86 -3.86
N SER A 140 13.43 -37.89 -3.82
CA SER A 140 12.52 -37.67 -2.70
C SER A 140 11.13 -37.36 -3.21
N PHE A 141 10.12 -37.97 -2.60
CA PHE A 141 8.73 -37.58 -2.77
C PHE A 141 8.36 -36.50 -1.75
N ILE A 142 7.55 -35.55 -2.17
CA ILE A 142 7.11 -34.38 -1.39
C ILE A 142 5.59 -34.44 -1.32
N PHE A 143 5.04 -34.41 -0.11
CA PHE A 143 3.62 -34.22 0.15
C PHE A 143 3.46 -33.18 1.26
N GLU A 144 3.19 -31.93 0.92
CA GLU A 144 3.17 -30.81 1.89
C GLU A 144 1.76 -30.20 1.95
N PRO A 145 0.94 -30.59 2.94
CA PRO A 145 -0.33 -29.92 3.20
C PRO A 145 -0.07 -28.64 4.01
N GLN A 146 -0.68 -27.54 3.61
CA GLN A 146 -0.64 -26.26 4.31
C GLN A 146 -2.07 -25.82 4.60
N LEU A 147 -2.32 -25.39 5.83
CA LEU A 147 -3.58 -24.79 6.26
C LEU A 147 -3.30 -23.37 6.75
N ASN A 148 -4.09 -22.43 6.27
CA ASN A 148 -4.00 -21.03 6.64
C ASN A 148 -5.40 -20.51 7.00
N LEU A 149 -5.55 -20.03 8.23
CA LEU A 149 -6.71 -19.29 8.70
C LEU A 149 -6.28 -17.83 8.86
N GLU A 150 -6.93 -16.91 8.18
CA GLU A 150 -6.58 -15.49 8.24
C GLU A 150 -7.81 -14.67 8.55
N TRP A 151 -7.73 -13.83 9.58
CA TRP A 151 -8.65 -12.76 9.89
C TRP A 151 -8.02 -11.43 9.49
N SER A 152 -8.82 -10.52 8.96
CA SER A 152 -8.41 -9.14 8.71
C SER A 152 -9.50 -8.17 9.15
N ASP A 153 -9.13 -7.11 9.85
CA ASP A 153 -9.99 -5.99 10.23
C ASP A 153 -9.43 -4.72 9.57
N VAL A 154 -10.20 -4.14 8.67
CA VAL A 154 -9.88 -2.90 7.97
C VAL A 154 -10.83 -1.82 8.45
N ARG A 155 -10.26 -0.75 9.01
CA ARG A 155 -11.01 0.41 9.51
C ARG A 155 -10.32 1.71 9.11
N GLN A 156 -11.11 2.75 8.97
CA GLN A 156 -10.60 4.11 8.85
C GLN A 156 -10.54 4.75 10.23
N VAL A 157 -9.41 5.39 10.55
CA VAL A 157 -9.23 6.15 11.78
C VAL A 157 -8.81 7.55 11.42
N THR A 158 -9.44 8.55 12.00
CA THR A 158 -8.96 9.93 11.85
C THR A 158 -7.82 10.16 12.84
N ALA A 159 -6.80 10.94 12.47
CA ALA A 159 -5.75 11.34 13.41
C ALA A 159 -6.31 12.13 14.63
N ARG A 160 -7.54 12.67 14.52
CA ARG A 160 -8.27 13.37 15.58
C ARG A 160 -8.96 12.44 16.58
N HIS A 161 -9.32 11.22 16.16
CA HIS A 161 -10.04 10.20 16.96
C HIS A 161 -9.11 9.31 17.79
N PHE A 162 -7.84 9.69 18.00
CA PHE A 162 -7.19 9.20 19.20
C PHE A 162 -8.11 9.63 20.35
N PRO A 163 -8.48 8.74 21.29
CA PRO A 163 -8.99 9.23 22.54
C PRO A 163 -7.87 10.11 23.08
N LYS A 164 -8.00 11.43 22.88
CA LYS A 164 -7.68 12.38 23.94
C LYS A 164 -8.24 11.64 25.16
N LEU A 165 -7.46 11.37 26.20
CA LEU A 165 -7.24 12.39 27.21
C LEU A 165 -8.38 13.43 27.17
N ASP A 166 -9.61 12.89 27.18
CA ASP A 166 -10.89 13.57 27.25
C ASP A 166 -10.90 14.44 28.51
N GLU A 167 -9.99 14.13 29.44
CA GLU A 167 -9.57 15.00 30.51
C GLU A 167 -9.26 16.43 30.09
N ARG A 168 -8.66 16.78 28.95
CA ARG A 168 -8.39 18.21 28.66
C ARG A 168 -9.62 19.00 28.24
N HIS A 169 -10.52 18.41 27.45
CA HIS A 169 -11.75 19.08 27.04
C HIS A 169 -12.82 19.00 28.15
N LYS A 170 -12.86 17.88 28.90
CA LYS A 170 -13.58 17.82 30.18
C LYS A 170 -12.97 18.75 31.22
N LEU A 171 -11.66 18.94 31.29
CA LEU A 171 -11.03 19.92 32.19
C LEU A 171 -11.29 21.34 31.72
N GLU A 172 -11.31 21.65 30.43
CA GLU A 172 -11.73 22.96 29.91
C GLU A 172 -13.19 23.22 30.22
N ILE A 173 -14.09 22.26 29.99
CA ILE A 173 -15.50 22.38 30.36
C ILE A 173 -15.67 22.48 31.87
N LEU A 174 -14.97 21.66 32.67
CA LEU A 174 -15.01 21.70 34.13
C LEU A 174 -14.32 22.95 34.71
N THR A 175 -13.31 23.50 34.05
CA THR A 175 -12.68 24.78 34.46
C THR A 175 -13.55 25.96 34.06
N MET A 176 -14.21 25.93 32.90
CA MET A 176 -15.22 26.92 32.54
C MET A 176 -16.43 26.84 33.47
N GLU A 177 -16.90 25.64 33.84
CA GLU A 177 -17.97 25.46 34.83
C GLU A 177 -17.53 25.88 36.24
N ARG A 178 -16.30 25.55 36.64
CA ARG A 178 -15.70 26.00 37.92
C ARG A 178 -15.56 27.51 37.95
N ASP A 179 -15.08 28.12 36.87
CA ASP A 179 -14.85 29.56 36.79
C ASP A 179 -16.18 30.32 36.71
N ALA A 180 -17.18 29.78 36.01
CA ALA A 180 -18.56 30.29 36.05
C ALA A 180 -19.22 30.12 37.45
N LEU A 181 -18.92 29.04 38.17
CA LEU A 181 -19.34 28.83 39.57
C LEU A 181 -18.62 29.80 40.52
N LEU A 182 -17.32 30.02 40.34
CA LEU A 182 -16.52 30.96 41.11
C LEU A 182 -16.96 32.40 40.84
N GLU A 183 -17.35 32.73 39.61
CA GLU A 183 -17.90 34.04 39.25
C GLU A 183 -19.28 34.25 39.89
N LYS A 184 -20.16 33.24 39.90
CA LYS A 184 -21.42 33.26 40.68
C LYS A 184 -21.20 33.38 42.19
N LEU A 185 -20.22 32.66 42.73
CA LEU A 185 -19.87 32.69 44.16
C LEU A 185 -19.23 34.04 44.55
N ASN A 186 -18.36 34.60 43.71
CA ASN A 186 -17.71 35.90 43.94
C ASN A 186 -18.67 37.08 43.73
N GLY A 187 -19.62 36.97 42.79
CA GLY A 187 -20.75 37.90 42.67
C GLY A 187 -21.63 37.91 43.92
N GLY A 188 -21.83 36.73 44.54
CA GLY A 188 -22.46 36.62 45.86
C GLY A 188 -21.62 37.19 47.00
N TYR A 189 -20.30 36.95 46.99
CA TYR A 189 -19.37 37.37 48.05
C TYR A 189 -19.13 38.88 48.11
N GLN A 190 -19.15 39.58 46.96
CA GLN A 190 -19.05 41.04 46.89
C GLN A 190 -20.30 41.73 47.46
N THR A 191 -21.46 41.08 47.38
CA THR A 191 -22.72 41.58 47.95
C THR A 191 -22.76 41.42 49.49
N ILE A 192 -21.97 40.49 50.04
CA ILE A 192 -21.88 40.24 51.49
C ILE A 192 -20.73 41.06 52.13
N LYS A 193 -19.63 41.31 51.41
CA LYS A 193 -18.49 42.09 51.93
C LYS A 193 -18.69 43.61 51.96
N SER A 194 -19.64 44.18 51.23
CA SER A 194 -19.99 45.61 51.34
C SER A 194 -20.79 45.95 52.61
N LYS A 195 -21.15 44.95 53.44
CA LYS A 195 -21.85 45.15 54.72
C LYS A 195 -21.05 44.82 55.98
N ALA A 196 -19.79 44.39 55.85
CA ALA A 196 -19.04 43.92 57.02
C ALA A 196 -17.53 44.20 56.89
N ILE A 197 -17.13 45.48 56.91
CA ILE A 197 -15.77 45.87 57.29
C ILE A 197 -15.83 47.17 58.14
N LYS A 198 -15.82 47.00 59.46
CA LYS A 198 -15.24 47.92 60.44
C LYS A 198 -14.41 47.08 61.42
N SER A 199 -13.24 47.61 61.77
CA SER A 199 -12.29 47.19 62.82
C SER A 199 -11.68 45.79 62.69
N ASP A 200 -10.43 45.51 63.04
CA ASP A 200 -9.24 46.29 63.41
C ASP A 200 -8.05 45.31 63.33
N ASP A 201 -6.88 45.88 63.03
CA ASP A 201 -5.52 45.53 63.47
C ASP A 201 -4.87 44.13 63.38
N GLU A 202 -3.76 44.16 62.63
CA GLU A 202 -2.42 43.63 62.91
C GLU A 202 -2.22 42.17 63.37
N LYS A 203 -1.51 41.40 62.52
CA LYS A 203 -0.11 41.00 62.80
C LYS A 203 0.62 40.37 61.62
N LYS A 204 1.88 40.78 61.49
CA LYS A 204 2.92 40.35 60.54
C LYS A 204 3.30 38.87 60.67
N SER A 205 3.48 38.21 59.53
CA SER A 205 4.49 37.14 59.37
C SER A 205 4.98 37.10 57.92
N SER A 206 6.28 37.26 57.73
CA SER A 206 6.99 37.22 56.44
C SER A 206 6.88 35.84 55.77
N PRO A 207 6.79 35.75 54.43
CA PRO A 207 6.85 34.46 53.75
C PRO A 207 8.30 33.95 53.67
N PRO A 208 8.53 32.62 53.76
CA PRO A 208 9.86 32.05 53.67
C PRO A 208 10.38 32.09 52.23
N ALA A 209 11.71 32.18 52.11
CA ALA A 209 12.44 32.17 50.83
C ALA A 209 12.24 30.84 50.08
N PRO A 210 12.24 30.85 48.73
CA PRO A 210 12.07 29.64 47.94
C PRO A 210 13.35 28.77 47.96
N ASP A 211 13.18 27.48 48.21
CA ASP A 211 14.21 26.46 48.09
C ASP A 211 14.71 26.35 46.63
N PRO A 212 16.02 26.26 46.38
CA PRO A 212 16.54 26.01 45.04
C PRO A 212 16.66 24.51 44.76
N ALA A 213 16.26 24.13 43.55
CA ALA A 213 16.62 22.88 42.85
C ALA A 213 15.94 21.57 43.31
N VAL A 214 14.68 21.42 42.94
CA VAL A 214 14.20 20.15 42.38
C VAL A 214 14.20 20.34 40.87
N ASN A 215 15.08 19.63 40.16
CA ASN A 215 14.97 19.48 38.71
C ASN A 215 13.67 18.71 38.41
N GLU A 216 12.56 19.45 38.30
CA GLU A 216 11.37 18.98 37.64
C GLU A 216 11.75 18.61 36.21
N VAL A 217 11.91 17.31 35.97
CA VAL A 217 11.84 16.76 34.62
C VAL A 217 10.47 17.14 34.12
N ASN A 218 10.43 18.21 33.33
CA ASN A 218 9.24 18.79 32.74
C ASN A 218 8.36 17.67 32.15
N PRO A 219 7.23 17.28 32.78
CA PRO A 219 6.37 16.21 32.28
C PRO A 219 5.57 16.65 31.04
N TYR A 220 5.77 17.89 30.58
CA TYR A 220 5.18 18.46 29.36
C TYR A 220 6.07 18.31 28.13
N THR A 221 6.86 17.24 27.99
CA THR A 221 7.35 16.87 26.66
C THR A 221 6.13 16.55 25.80
N PRO A 222 5.77 17.35 24.79
CA PRO A 222 4.48 17.19 24.13
C PRO A 222 4.53 15.94 23.26
N ILE A 223 3.92 14.86 23.75
CA ILE A 223 3.48 13.70 22.97
C ILE A 223 2.62 14.16 21.75
N PHE A 224 2.15 15.42 21.77
CA PHE A 224 1.49 16.12 20.67
C PHE A 224 2.31 16.32 19.38
N TYR A 225 3.63 16.07 19.37
CA TYR A 225 4.44 16.07 18.14
C TYR A 225 4.63 14.69 17.50
N ILE A 226 3.97 13.65 18.02
CA ILE A 226 3.98 12.34 17.38
C ILE A 226 3.29 12.45 16.03
N ASP A 227 4.01 12.06 14.98
CA ASP A 227 3.55 11.95 13.60
C ASP A 227 2.15 11.32 13.53
N PRO A 228 1.17 11.90 12.81
CA PRO A 228 -0.17 11.35 12.66
C PRO A 228 -0.21 9.88 12.25
N SER A 229 0.75 9.44 11.42
CA SER A 229 0.90 8.04 11.00
C SER A 229 1.13 7.11 12.18
N ILE A 230 1.95 7.54 13.14
CA ILE A 230 2.26 6.81 14.36
C ILE A 230 1.01 6.75 15.25
N ARG A 231 0.21 7.82 15.34
CA ARG A 231 -1.05 7.81 16.11
C ARG A 231 -2.06 6.84 15.51
N ALA A 232 -2.24 6.86 14.19
CA ALA A 232 -3.11 5.90 13.50
C ALA A 232 -2.67 4.46 13.79
N ARG A 233 -1.35 4.20 13.76
CA ARG A 233 -0.78 2.90 14.12
C ARG A 233 -1.08 2.45 15.55
N PHE A 234 -1.21 3.35 16.51
CA PHE A 234 -1.55 3.01 17.89
C PHE A 234 -3.04 3.01 18.20
N SER A 235 -3.86 3.57 17.32
CA SER A 235 -5.31 3.55 17.51
C SER A 235 -5.77 2.11 17.72
N ARG A 236 -6.31 1.85 18.91
CA ARG A 236 -6.77 0.52 19.35
C ARG A 236 -5.74 -0.58 19.11
N PHE A 237 -4.51 -0.41 19.57
CA PHE A 237 -3.46 -1.42 19.41
C PHE A 237 -3.87 -2.80 19.93
N LEU A 238 -4.57 -2.86 21.07
CA LEU A 238 -5.09 -4.12 21.63
C LEU A 238 -6.10 -4.84 20.71
N ASN A 239 -6.69 -4.15 19.73
CA ASN A 239 -7.59 -4.80 18.78
C ASN A 239 -6.85 -5.90 18.00
N ILE A 240 -5.55 -5.79 17.72
CA ILE A 240 -4.83 -6.81 16.94
C ILE A 240 -4.92 -8.21 17.55
N GLY A 241 -5.00 -8.31 18.88
CA GLY A 241 -5.14 -9.58 19.59
C GLY A 241 -6.60 -10.00 19.84
N THR A 242 -7.53 -9.05 19.90
CA THR A 242 -8.93 -9.31 20.28
C THR A 242 -9.88 -9.37 19.10
N PHE A 243 -9.54 -8.78 17.95
CA PHE A 243 -10.43 -8.72 16.79
C PHE A 243 -10.82 -10.08 16.20
N PRO A 244 -10.02 -11.17 16.28
CA PRO A 244 -10.50 -12.49 15.85
C PRO A 244 -11.71 -12.97 16.66
N LEU A 245 -11.83 -12.53 17.92
CA LEU A 245 -12.99 -12.78 18.80
C LEU A 245 -14.16 -11.81 18.53
N ARG A 246 -13.93 -10.79 17.69
CA ARG A 246 -14.91 -9.80 17.22
C ARG A 246 -15.54 -10.17 15.88
N THR A 247 -15.31 -11.40 15.39
CA THR A 247 -15.90 -11.86 14.13
C THR A 247 -17.43 -11.70 14.14
N PRO A 248 -18.02 -11.05 13.12
CA PRO A 248 -19.43 -10.66 13.12
C PRO A 248 -20.35 -11.82 12.70
N LEU A 249 -20.26 -12.94 13.44
CA LEU A 249 -20.97 -14.18 13.13
C LEU A 249 -22.49 -14.11 13.36
N SER A 250 -23.02 -12.98 13.84
CA SER A 250 -24.46 -12.73 13.98
C SER A 250 -24.80 -11.25 13.81
N VAL A 251 -26.07 -10.95 13.54
CA VAL A 251 -26.58 -9.56 13.44
C VAL A 251 -26.22 -8.73 14.67
N LYS A 252 -26.44 -9.28 15.88
CA LYS A 252 -26.08 -8.62 17.14
C LYS A 252 -24.58 -8.32 17.24
N ALA A 253 -23.73 -9.19 16.69
CA ALA A 253 -22.29 -8.96 16.70
C ALA A 253 -21.90 -7.81 15.76
N VAL A 254 -22.51 -7.70 14.57
CA VAL A 254 -22.31 -6.54 13.68
C VAL A 254 -22.73 -5.25 14.37
N GLN A 255 -23.97 -5.20 14.86
CA GLN A 255 -24.58 -3.99 15.42
C GLN A 255 -23.88 -3.51 16.70
N ASN A 256 -23.35 -4.42 17.52
CA ASN A 256 -22.73 -4.04 18.79
C ASN A 256 -21.21 -3.94 18.74
N LYS A 257 -20.54 -4.61 17.79
CA LYS A 257 -19.08 -4.74 17.81
C LYS A 257 -18.36 -4.14 16.61
N MET A 258 -19.02 -3.98 15.47
CA MET A 258 -18.42 -3.31 14.30
C MET A 258 -18.77 -1.83 14.29
N GLU A 259 -17.90 -0.99 13.76
CA GLU A 259 -18.21 0.42 13.48
C GLU A 259 -18.73 0.61 12.07
N ASP A 260 -19.43 1.72 11.85
CA ASP A 260 -19.87 2.11 10.51
C ASP A 260 -18.64 2.35 9.62
N GLY A 261 -18.63 1.73 8.44
CA GLY A 261 -17.48 1.73 7.52
C GLY A 261 -16.41 0.66 7.80
N GLU A 262 -16.54 -0.10 8.89
CA GLU A 262 -15.58 -1.16 9.24
C GLU A 262 -15.78 -2.41 8.37
N VAL A 263 -14.68 -2.98 7.88
CA VAL A 263 -14.66 -4.24 7.13
C VAL A 263 -13.92 -5.32 7.90
N ILE A 264 -14.64 -6.35 8.36
CA ILE A 264 -14.02 -7.55 8.93
C ILE A 264 -14.12 -8.68 7.90
N SER A 265 -13.00 -9.35 7.66
CA SER A 265 -12.94 -10.56 6.85
C SER A 265 -12.30 -11.71 7.62
N TRP A 266 -12.72 -12.92 7.28
CA TRP A 266 -12.01 -14.14 7.65
C TRP A 266 -11.96 -15.08 6.47
N SER A 267 -10.87 -15.82 6.38
CA SER A 267 -10.63 -16.74 5.30
C SER A 267 -9.98 -18.01 5.81
N PHE A 268 -10.31 -19.09 5.12
CA PHE A 268 -9.68 -20.39 5.28
C PHE A 268 -9.12 -20.77 3.92
N ALA A 269 -7.82 -21.05 3.87
CA ALA A 269 -7.14 -21.54 2.70
C ALA A 269 -6.40 -22.83 3.05
N GLY A 270 -6.55 -23.83 2.18
CA GLY A 270 -5.77 -25.05 2.18
C GLY A 270 -4.94 -25.12 0.90
N ARG A 271 -3.71 -25.60 1.01
CA ARG A 271 -2.82 -25.89 -0.12
C ARG A 271 -2.28 -27.29 0.06
N VAL A 272 -2.23 -28.06 -1.01
CA VAL A 272 -1.62 -29.38 -1.03
C VAL A 272 -0.63 -29.40 -2.18
N GLU A 273 0.62 -29.67 -1.85
CA GLU A 273 1.68 -29.89 -2.82
C GLU A 273 2.06 -31.36 -2.86
N VAL A 274 2.07 -31.94 -4.06
CA VAL A 274 2.50 -33.32 -4.28
C VAL A 274 3.53 -33.32 -5.39
N GLY A 275 4.76 -33.74 -5.10
CA GLY A 275 5.85 -33.65 -6.05
C GLY A 275 6.92 -34.70 -5.87
N ALA A 276 7.83 -34.74 -6.83
CA ALA A 276 9.06 -35.50 -6.77
C ALA A 276 10.24 -34.54 -7.01
N GLU A 277 11.32 -34.76 -6.27
CA GLU A 277 12.58 -34.07 -6.44
C GLU A 277 13.68 -35.10 -6.67
N VAL A 278 14.48 -34.88 -7.71
CA VAL A 278 15.68 -35.65 -8.00
C VAL A 278 16.88 -34.71 -7.99
N GLY A 279 18.01 -35.14 -7.45
CA GLY A 279 19.21 -34.30 -7.47
C GLY A 279 20.49 -35.08 -7.25
N TRP A 280 21.61 -34.42 -7.57
CA TRP A 280 22.96 -34.95 -7.41
C TRP A 280 23.73 -34.06 -6.45
N LYS A 281 24.51 -34.66 -5.54
CA LYS A 281 25.39 -33.96 -4.61
C LYS A 281 26.84 -34.22 -4.99
N PHE A 282 27.59 -33.18 -5.36
CA PHE A 282 28.91 -33.29 -5.96
C PHE A 282 30.09 -33.25 -4.97
N LEU A 283 29.91 -32.79 -3.71
CA LEU A 283 31.03 -32.65 -2.75
C LEU A 283 30.63 -33.02 -1.31
N PRO A 284 31.18 -34.09 -0.71
CA PRO A 284 31.07 -34.39 0.71
C PRO A 284 32.42 -34.11 1.40
N ASN A 285 32.95 -32.89 1.32
CA ASN A 285 34.17 -32.58 2.06
C ASN A 285 33.77 -32.13 3.48
N PRO A 286 34.29 -32.72 4.58
CA PRO A 286 33.89 -32.38 5.96
C PRO A 286 34.11 -30.92 6.42
N GLY A 287 34.56 -30.01 5.54
CA GLY A 287 34.58 -28.56 5.76
C GLY A 287 33.95 -27.71 4.64
N LEU A 288 33.51 -28.32 3.52
CA LEU A 288 32.81 -27.65 2.42
C LEU A 288 31.48 -28.38 2.17
N GLN A 289 30.38 -27.68 2.43
CA GLN A 289 29.04 -28.24 2.28
C GLN A 289 28.72 -28.64 0.84
N THR A 290 27.73 -29.51 0.70
CA THR A 290 27.33 -30.15 -0.56
C THR A 290 26.91 -29.14 -1.62
N ALA A 291 27.69 -29.04 -2.70
CA ALA A 291 27.22 -28.52 -3.98
C ALA A 291 26.28 -29.55 -4.62
N GLY A 292 25.16 -29.12 -5.20
CA GLY A 292 24.25 -30.03 -5.88
C GLY A 292 23.40 -29.35 -6.94
N VAL A 293 22.88 -30.17 -7.84
CA VAL A 293 21.84 -29.79 -8.81
C VAL A 293 20.61 -30.61 -8.46
N SER A 294 19.47 -29.96 -8.30
CA SER A 294 18.19 -30.61 -8.08
C SER A 294 17.14 -30.10 -9.05
N TYR A 295 16.26 -31.01 -9.43
CA TYR A 295 15.08 -30.75 -10.24
C TYR A 295 13.86 -31.24 -9.45
N ARG A 296 12.88 -30.36 -9.28
CA ARG A 296 11.64 -30.61 -8.54
C ARG A 296 10.46 -30.36 -9.48
N LEU A 297 9.58 -31.33 -9.57
CA LEU A 297 8.28 -31.23 -10.24
C LEU A 297 7.19 -31.43 -9.18
N THR A 298 6.39 -30.40 -8.95
CA THR A 298 5.34 -30.39 -7.93
C THR A 298 3.99 -30.04 -8.55
N GLY A 299 2.99 -30.90 -8.35
CA GLY A 299 1.59 -30.56 -8.53
C GLY A 299 1.07 -29.77 -7.34
N VAL A 300 0.40 -28.66 -7.58
CA VAL A 300 -0.12 -27.75 -6.55
C VAL A 300 -1.64 -27.72 -6.64
N GLY A 301 -2.32 -27.90 -5.51
CA GLY A 301 -3.77 -27.73 -5.37
C GLY A 301 -4.10 -26.77 -4.23
N ASP A 302 -4.57 -25.59 -4.58
CA ASP A 302 -4.91 -24.53 -3.62
C ASP A 302 -6.43 -24.30 -3.62
N GLY A 303 -7.04 -24.30 -2.44
CA GLY A 303 -8.44 -23.96 -2.25
C GLY A 303 -8.55 -22.94 -1.14
N GLY A 304 -9.41 -21.94 -1.31
CA GLY A 304 -9.72 -21.04 -0.22
C GLY A 304 -11.13 -20.49 -0.33
N PHE A 305 -11.70 -20.15 0.81
CA PHE A 305 -12.88 -19.30 0.88
C PHE A 305 -12.63 -18.15 1.84
N ARG A 306 -13.25 -17.01 1.56
CA ARG A 306 -13.21 -15.80 2.38
C ARG A 306 -14.61 -15.26 2.49
N ILE A 307 -15.01 -14.91 3.70
CA ILE A 307 -16.20 -14.11 3.96
C ILE A 307 -15.72 -12.74 4.43
N SER A 308 -16.29 -11.70 3.84
CA SER A 308 -16.05 -10.31 4.22
C SER A 308 -17.38 -9.66 4.56
N VAL A 309 -17.37 -8.82 5.59
CA VAL A 309 -18.54 -8.08 6.06
C VAL A 309 -18.15 -6.62 6.18
N LEU A 310 -18.88 -5.74 5.49
CA LEU A 310 -18.86 -4.30 5.71
C LEU A 310 -20.12 -3.92 6.47
N ARG A 311 -19.97 -3.20 7.57
CA ARG A 311 -21.10 -2.50 8.20
C ARG A 311 -21.24 -1.12 7.54
N GLU A 312 -22.36 -0.87 6.86
CA GLU A 312 -22.61 0.44 6.26
C GLU A 312 -23.10 1.44 7.30
N ASN A 313 -24.06 1.00 8.11
CA ASN A 313 -24.62 1.74 9.24
C ASN A 313 -25.28 0.74 10.23
N ALA A 314 -26.08 1.24 11.17
CA ALA A 314 -26.80 0.40 12.13
C ALA A 314 -27.80 -0.59 11.49
N HIS A 315 -28.35 -0.23 10.32
CA HIS A 315 -29.43 -0.96 9.64
C HIS A 315 -28.91 -1.84 8.50
N TYR A 316 -27.79 -1.49 7.86
CA TYR A 316 -27.32 -2.20 6.67
C TYR A 316 -25.93 -2.78 6.83
N ALA A 317 -25.79 -4.03 6.41
CA ALA A 317 -24.50 -4.69 6.24
C ALA A 317 -24.39 -5.30 4.84
N LYS A 318 -23.17 -5.29 4.29
CA LYS A 318 -22.84 -5.98 3.04
C LYS A 318 -21.99 -7.20 3.36
N VAL A 319 -22.33 -8.35 2.80
CA VAL A 319 -21.59 -9.59 2.95
C VAL A 319 -21.13 -10.07 1.58
N LYS A 320 -19.87 -10.45 1.50
CA LYS A 320 -19.26 -11.05 0.31
C LYS A 320 -18.70 -12.42 0.66
N LEU A 321 -19.01 -13.41 -0.17
CA LEU A 321 -18.32 -14.69 -0.20
C LEU A 321 -17.41 -14.74 -1.43
N SER A 322 -16.14 -15.03 -1.20
CA SER A 322 -15.16 -15.32 -2.23
C SER A 322 -14.68 -16.75 -2.11
N THR A 323 -14.65 -17.49 -3.20
CA THR A 323 -14.06 -18.83 -3.26
C THR A 323 -13.05 -18.88 -4.40
N VAL A 324 -11.89 -19.46 -4.11
CA VAL A 324 -10.80 -19.61 -5.08
C VAL A 324 -10.35 -21.05 -5.06
N LYS A 325 -10.23 -21.65 -6.24
CA LYS A 325 -9.63 -22.97 -6.43
C LYS A 325 -8.59 -22.87 -7.52
N ARG A 326 -7.35 -23.23 -7.25
CA ARG A 326 -6.24 -23.24 -8.19
C ARG A 326 -5.61 -24.62 -8.21
N VAL A 327 -5.25 -25.07 -9.40
CA VAL A 327 -4.51 -26.31 -9.62
C VAL A 327 -3.42 -26.03 -10.65
N GLY A 328 -2.26 -26.63 -10.49
CA GLY A 328 -1.17 -26.36 -11.41
C GLY A 328 0.07 -27.17 -11.18
N LEU A 329 1.10 -26.82 -11.94
CA LEU A 329 2.42 -27.43 -11.91
C LEU A 329 3.46 -26.37 -11.55
N HIS A 330 4.41 -26.78 -10.74
CA HIS A 330 5.55 -26.00 -10.29
C HIS A 330 6.82 -26.80 -10.59
N ASN A 331 7.57 -26.34 -11.58
CA ASN A 331 8.84 -26.90 -12.01
C ASN A 331 9.97 -26.02 -11.51
N ARG A 332 10.83 -26.56 -10.64
CA ARG A 332 11.94 -25.81 -10.07
C ARG A 332 13.24 -26.57 -10.27
N MET A 333 14.21 -25.92 -10.88
CA MET A 333 15.58 -26.41 -11.02
C MET A 333 16.50 -25.49 -10.24
N THR A 334 17.23 -26.05 -9.27
CA THR A 334 18.19 -25.29 -8.47
C THR A 334 19.56 -25.92 -8.55
N SER A 335 20.57 -25.10 -8.82
CA SER A 335 21.96 -25.43 -8.58
C SER A 335 22.43 -24.61 -7.37
N GLY A 336 22.92 -25.29 -6.34
CA GLY A 336 23.10 -24.69 -5.02
C GLY A 336 24.33 -25.23 -4.31
N PHE A 337 25.04 -24.36 -3.59
CA PHE A 337 25.90 -24.79 -2.50
C PHE A 337 25.04 -24.74 -1.22
N ALA A 338 25.00 -25.82 -0.46
CA ALA A 338 24.35 -25.78 0.86
C ALA A 338 25.04 -24.72 1.76
N GLN A 339 24.20 -24.01 2.51
CA GLN A 339 24.46 -22.92 3.46
C GLN A 339 25.92 -22.70 3.87
N ARG A 340 26.50 -21.56 3.51
CA ARG A 340 27.78 -21.14 4.10
C ARG A 340 27.50 -20.26 5.33
N ASP A 341 28.06 -20.62 6.48
CA ASP A 341 28.38 -19.63 7.52
C ASP A 341 29.47 -18.73 6.92
N ALA A 342 29.10 -17.70 6.14
CA ALA A 342 30.08 -16.91 5.40
C ALA A 342 30.97 -16.06 6.32
N PHE A 343 30.50 -15.78 7.55
CA PHE A 343 31.26 -15.05 8.55
C PHE A 343 31.07 -15.67 9.95
N LYS A 344 32.04 -16.46 10.41
CA LYS A 344 32.18 -16.76 11.84
C LYS A 344 32.99 -15.64 12.50
N GLY A 345 32.31 -14.51 12.75
CA GLY A 345 32.78 -13.45 13.63
C GLY A 345 33.76 -12.45 13.03
N VAL A 346 33.75 -11.23 13.59
CA VAL A 346 34.83 -10.26 13.49
C VAL A 346 35.72 -10.51 14.71
N LEU A 347 37.04 -10.60 14.52
CA LEU A 347 38.00 -10.61 15.62
C LEU A 347 37.97 -9.23 16.28
N VAL A 348 37.28 -9.11 17.42
CA VAL A 348 37.32 -7.88 18.20
C VAL A 348 38.45 -8.02 19.21
N LEU A 349 39.51 -7.22 19.02
CA LEU A 349 40.57 -7.08 20.02
C LEU A 349 39.98 -6.40 21.25
N LYS A 350 39.79 -7.16 22.33
CA LYS A 350 39.41 -6.62 23.64
C LYS A 350 40.61 -6.79 24.57
N GLY A 351 41.48 -5.78 24.58
CA GLY A 351 42.79 -5.86 25.24
C GLY A 351 43.82 -6.65 24.40
N THR A 352 44.67 -7.45 25.04
CA THR A 352 45.72 -8.28 24.38
C THR A 352 45.24 -9.67 23.94
N ARG A 353 43.96 -10.00 24.16
CA ARG A 353 43.38 -11.29 23.75
C ARG A 353 42.37 -11.11 22.63
N PHE A 354 42.48 -11.98 21.63
CA PHE A 354 41.51 -12.10 20.55
C PHE A 354 40.26 -12.83 21.07
N GLU A 355 39.14 -12.11 21.23
CA GLU A 355 37.83 -12.75 21.45
C GLU A 355 37.08 -12.81 20.11
N GLN A 356 36.83 -14.02 19.63
CA GLN A 356 35.96 -14.25 18.48
C GLN A 356 34.51 -14.09 18.91
N LYS A 357 34.00 -12.87 18.79
CA LYS A 357 32.61 -12.54 19.10
C LYS A 357 31.75 -12.75 17.85
N SER A 358 31.03 -13.87 17.80
CA SER A 358 30.11 -14.24 16.71
C SER A 358 28.80 -13.46 16.76
N PHE A 359 28.83 -12.16 16.44
CA PHE A 359 27.61 -11.31 16.47
C PHE A 359 26.77 -11.39 15.19
N LEU A 360 27.28 -11.97 14.09
CA LEU A 360 26.60 -12.03 12.80
C LEU A 360 26.90 -13.35 12.09
N ALA A 361 26.34 -14.46 12.59
CA ALA A 361 26.26 -15.69 11.79
C ALA A 361 25.19 -15.47 10.70
N GLN A 362 25.53 -14.76 9.64
CA GLN A 362 24.66 -14.67 8.47
C GLN A 362 24.81 -15.96 7.66
N ASN A 363 23.76 -16.77 7.68
CA ASN A 363 23.61 -17.92 6.79
C ASN A 363 23.55 -17.40 5.35
N LEU A 364 24.66 -17.51 4.63
CA LEU A 364 24.74 -17.08 3.26
C LEU A 364 24.47 -18.28 2.37
N ASN A 365 23.24 -18.33 1.84
CA ASN A 365 22.83 -19.29 0.83
C ASN A 365 23.24 -18.74 -0.55
N LEU A 366 24.22 -19.39 -1.18
CA LEU A 366 24.59 -19.11 -2.58
C LEU A 366 23.86 -20.07 -3.49
N VAL A 367 22.91 -19.55 -4.25
CA VAL A 367 22.19 -20.31 -5.27
C VAL A 367 22.67 -19.81 -6.64
N PRO A 368 23.77 -20.37 -7.19
CA PRO A 368 24.39 -19.86 -8.41
C PRO A 368 23.41 -19.74 -9.57
N TYR A 369 22.49 -20.70 -9.72
CA TYR A 369 21.38 -20.59 -10.65
C TYR A 369 20.12 -21.24 -10.08
N GLU A 370 19.01 -20.54 -10.22
CA GLU A 370 17.67 -21.01 -9.91
C GLU A 370 16.75 -20.70 -11.10
N PHE A 371 16.06 -21.72 -11.56
CA PHE A 371 15.00 -21.62 -12.57
C PHE A 371 13.73 -22.12 -11.95
N ASP A 372 12.69 -21.30 -12.00
CA ASP A 372 11.39 -21.61 -11.44
C ASP A 372 10.32 -21.30 -12.48
N ASP A 373 9.50 -22.29 -12.80
CA ASP A 373 8.42 -22.21 -13.78
C ASP A 373 7.12 -22.71 -13.14
N VAL A 374 6.16 -21.81 -13.01
CA VAL A 374 4.88 -22.03 -12.33
C VAL A 374 3.76 -21.82 -13.33
N SER A 375 2.89 -22.81 -13.49
CA SER A 375 1.67 -22.72 -14.28
C SER A 375 0.47 -23.10 -13.44
N LEU A 376 -0.40 -22.14 -13.13
CA LEU A 376 -1.60 -22.33 -12.32
C LEU A 376 -2.85 -22.02 -13.14
N ARG A 377 -3.84 -22.90 -13.06
CA ARG A 377 -5.19 -22.67 -13.56
C ARG A 377 -6.14 -22.56 -12.39
N GLY A 378 -7.01 -21.57 -12.39
CA GLY A 378 -7.88 -21.25 -11.29
C GLY A 378 -9.32 -21.00 -11.71
N ARG A 379 -10.20 -21.19 -10.75
CA ARG A 379 -11.59 -20.73 -10.78
C ARG A 379 -11.82 -19.87 -9.54
N LEU A 380 -12.41 -18.72 -9.77
CA LEU A 380 -12.82 -17.77 -8.74
C LEU A 380 -14.33 -17.58 -8.85
N PHE A 381 -15.01 -17.63 -7.71
CA PHE A 381 -16.42 -17.33 -7.62
C PHE A 381 -16.63 -16.37 -6.46
N ASP A 382 -17.20 -15.21 -6.75
CA ASP A 382 -17.58 -14.23 -5.76
C ASP A 382 -19.07 -13.94 -5.85
N ILE A 383 -19.69 -13.70 -4.70
CA ILE A 383 -21.07 -13.23 -4.63
C ILE A 383 -21.20 -12.27 -3.46
N GLY A 384 -21.94 -11.18 -3.66
CA GLY A 384 -22.13 -10.13 -2.68
C GLY A 384 -23.59 -9.74 -2.52
N TYR A 385 -24.05 -9.59 -1.28
CA TYR A 385 -25.39 -9.14 -0.93
C TYR A 385 -25.33 -8.02 0.11
N ARG A 386 -26.36 -7.18 0.12
CA ARG A 386 -26.66 -6.18 1.14
C ARG A 386 -27.89 -6.65 1.92
N TYR A 387 -27.84 -6.54 3.24
CA TYR A 387 -28.87 -7.02 4.16
C TYR A 387 -29.43 -5.85 4.95
N ASP A 388 -30.75 -5.78 5.03
CA ASP A 388 -31.45 -4.96 6.02
C ASP A 388 -31.52 -5.73 7.34
N LEU A 389 -30.77 -5.28 8.34
CA LEU A 389 -30.63 -5.92 9.64
C LEU A 389 -31.85 -5.69 10.54
N ASP A 390 -32.72 -4.74 10.19
CA ASP A 390 -33.98 -4.48 10.92
C ASP A 390 -35.12 -5.35 10.39
N SER A 391 -35.04 -5.77 9.12
CA SER A 391 -35.96 -6.76 8.56
C SER A 391 -35.69 -8.14 9.15
N PRO A 392 -36.69 -8.86 9.70
CA PRO A 392 -36.51 -10.22 10.21
C PRO A 392 -35.91 -11.17 9.16
N ASP A 393 -36.34 -11.03 7.90
CA ASP A 393 -35.85 -11.83 6.78
C ASP A 393 -34.40 -11.49 6.43
N GLY A 394 -34.05 -10.20 6.44
CA GLY A 394 -32.68 -9.75 6.20
C GLY A 394 -31.71 -10.18 7.31
N ALA A 395 -32.16 -10.10 8.56
CA ALA A 395 -31.43 -10.58 9.73
C ALA A 395 -31.18 -12.11 9.70
N GLU A 396 -32.21 -12.91 9.38
CA GLU A 396 -32.05 -14.37 9.25
C GLU A 396 -31.11 -14.73 8.09
N ALA A 397 -31.27 -14.09 6.93
CA ALA A 397 -30.42 -14.33 5.78
C ALA A 397 -28.95 -13.94 6.07
N TYR A 398 -28.72 -12.86 6.84
CA TYR A 398 -27.40 -12.47 7.29
C TYR A 398 -26.75 -13.55 8.17
N ASP A 399 -27.46 -14.03 9.20
CA ASP A 399 -26.95 -15.06 10.11
C ASP A 399 -26.59 -16.36 9.36
N ARG A 400 -27.39 -16.75 8.35
CA ARG A 400 -27.07 -17.89 7.48
C ARG A 400 -25.86 -17.62 6.58
N ALA A 401 -25.75 -16.42 6.02
CA ALA A 401 -24.60 -16.04 5.18
C ALA A 401 -23.27 -16.11 5.95
N MET A 402 -23.27 -15.75 7.25
CA MET A 402 -22.08 -15.85 8.12
C MET A 402 -21.57 -17.28 8.29
N SER A 403 -22.45 -18.26 8.13
CA SER A 403 -22.09 -19.68 8.15
C SER A 403 -21.60 -20.21 6.79
N GLY A 404 -21.53 -19.35 5.78
CA GLY A 404 -21.21 -19.69 4.39
C GLY A 404 -22.42 -20.15 3.55
N THR A 405 -23.65 -20.03 4.07
CA THR A 405 -24.87 -20.49 3.40
C THR A 405 -25.65 -19.31 2.83
N PHE A 406 -25.59 -19.10 1.52
CA PHE A 406 -26.22 -17.96 0.82
C PHE A 406 -27.56 -18.30 0.15
N SER A 407 -28.14 -19.48 0.41
CA SER A 407 -29.40 -19.89 -0.23
C SER A 407 -30.57 -18.96 0.11
N LEU A 408 -30.73 -18.58 1.39
CA LEU A 408 -31.77 -17.62 1.79
C LEU A 408 -31.51 -16.22 1.22
N SER A 409 -30.23 -15.83 1.09
CA SER A 409 -29.88 -14.54 0.49
C SER A 409 -30.32 -14.47 -0.97
N GLU A 410 -30.11 -15.54 -1.75
CA GLU A 410 -30.57 -15.61 -3.14
C GLU A 410 -32.11 -15.66 -3.23
N GLU A 411 -32.76 -16.43 -2.35
CA GLU A 411 -34.23 -16.53 -2.30
C GLU A 411 -34.88 -15.17 -2.01
N PHE A 412 -34.46 -14.49 -0.94
CA PHE A 412 -35.03 -13.19 -0.56
C PHE A 412 -34.65 -12.08 -1.55
N ALA A 413 -33.44 -12.08 -2.10
CA ALA A 413 -33.06 -11.13 -3.14
C ALA A 413 -33.91 -11.29 -4.42
N SER A 414 -34.25 -12.54 -4.77
CA SER A 414 -35.13 -12.81 -5.93
C SER A 414 -36.59 -12.43 -5.63
N ARG A 415 -37.08 -12.72 -4.42
CA ARG A 415 -38.45 -12.42 -3.98
C ARG A 415 -38.71 -10.92 -3.83
N ASP A 416 -37.70 -10.18 -3.36
CA ASP A 416 -37.80 -8.74 -3.10
C ASP A 416 -37.27 -7.88 -4.25
N ALA A 417 -36.92 -8.49 -5.39
CA ALA A 417 -36.41 -7.78 -6.56
C ALA A 417 -37.38 -6.67 -7.01
N GLY A 418 -36.87 -5.44 -7.09
CA GLY A 418 -37.65 -4.25 -7.49
C GLY A 418 -38.43 -3.56 -6.37
N LYS A 419 -38.42 -4.09 -5.14
CA LYS A 419 -38.97 -3.35 -3.98
C LYS A 419 -38.04 -2.18 -3.62
N PRO A 420 -38.57 -1.06 -3.11
CA PRO A 420 -37.76 0.10 -2.71
C PRO A 420 -36.86 -0.17 -1.50
N CYS A 421 -37.30 -1.05 -0.60
CA CYS A 421 -36.56 -1.47 0.59
C CYS A 421 -36.54 -3.01 0.63
N PRO A 422 -35.69 -3.67 -0.19
CA PRO A 422 -35.60 -5.12 -0.18
C PRO A 422 -34.91 -5.59 1.10
N SER A 423 -35.36 -6.70 1.69
CA SER A 423 -34.73 -7.25 2.90
C SER A 423 -33.30 -7.73 2.62
N VAL A 424 -33.09 -8.24 1.41
CA VAL A 424 -31.78 -8.61 0.87
C VAL A 424 -31.68 -8.12 -0.57
N GLU A 425 -30.58 -7.46 -0.91
CA GLU A 425 -30.27 -6.98 -2.25
C GLU A 425 -29.01 -7.66 -2.77
N LYS A 426 -29.08 -8.30 -3.94
CA LYS A 426 -27.90 -8.88 -4.60
C LYS A 426 -27.08 -7.76 -5.25
N ILE A 427 -25.87 -7.53 -4.74
CA ILE A 427 -24.99 -6.44 -5.20
C ILE A 427 -24.24 -6.90 -6.45
N PHE A 428 -23.68 -8.12 -6.44
CA PHE A 428 -22.98 -8.67 -7.59
C PHE A 428 -22.80 -10.19 -7.50
N GLU A 429 -22.56 -10.82 -8.65
CA GLU A 429 -22.06 -12.19 -8.79
C GLU A 429 -20.93 -12.21 -9.83
N ARG A 430 -19.83 -12.88 -9.52
CA ARG A 430 -18.70 -13.06 -10.44
C ARG A 430 -18.30 -14.53 -10.53
N LYS A 431 -18.15 -15.02 -11.76
CA LYS A 431 -17.51 -16.30 -12.08
C LYS A 431 -16.30 -16.01 -12.96
N ALA A 432 -15.12 -16.38 -12.51
CA ALA A 432 -13.89 -16.13 -13.26
C ALA A 432 -13.03 -17.40 -13.40
N LYS A 433 -12.39 -17.54 -14.55
CA LYS A 433 -11.29 -18.48 -14.80
C LYS A 433 -10.00 -17.68 -14.83
N THR A 434 -8.97 -18.19 -14.17
CA THR A 434 -7.66 -17.54 -14.12
C THR A 434 -6.59 -18.48 -14.64
N ASN A 435 -5.68 -18.00 -15.48
CA ASN A 435 -4.47 -18.73 -15.85
C ASN A 435 -3.26 -17.86 -15.50
N GLU A 436 -2.35 -18.40 -14.72
CA GLU A 436 -1.15 -17.72 -14.24
C GLU A 436 0.08 -18.52 -14.67
N GLU A 437 1.01 -17.85 -15.32
CA GLU A 437 2.30 -18.40 -15.76
C GLU A 437 3.42 -17.49 -15.23
N GLU A 438 4.32 -18.04 -14.43
CA GLU A 438 5.45 -17.33 -13.87
C GLU A 438 6.75 -18.06 -14.17
N HIS A 439 7.66 -17.40 -14.88
CA HIS A 439 9.01 -17.89 -15.12
C HIS A 439 9.99 -16.98 -14.39
N ARG A 440 10.68 -17.52 -13.40
CA ARG A 440 11.73 -16.83 -12.66
C ARG A 440 13.08 -17.49 -12.93
N LYS A 441 14.08 -16.64 -13.15
CA LYS A 441 15.48 -17.02 -13.27
C LYS A 441 16.26 -16.17 -12.29
N SER A 442 17.00 -16.79 -11.38
CA SER A 442 17.91 -16.10 -10.47
C SER A 442 19.32 -16.64 -10.70
N ALA A 443 20.31 -15.75 -10.65
CA ALA A 443 21.71 -16.12 -10.70
C ALA A 443 22.51 -15.35 -9.65
N ASP A 444 23.20 -16.09 -8.78
CA ASP A 444 24.09 -15.52 -7.76
C ASP A 444 25.56 -15.72 -8.20
N ILE A 445 26.19 -14.66 -8.70
CA ILE A 445 27.58 -14.69 -9.19
C ILE A 445 28.53 -14.32 -8.05
N ALA A 446 29.22 -15.34 -7.54
CA ALA A 446 30.42 -15.24 -6.69
C ALA A 446 30.30 -14.27 -5.51
N LEU A 447 29.15 -14.24 -4.81
CA LEU A 447 28.81 -13.30 -3.71
C LEU A 447 28.68 -11.82 -4.13
N ILE A 448 29.23 -11.43 -5.27
CA ILE A 448 29.37 -10.03 -5.70
C ILE A 448 28.05 -9.49 -6.24
N MET A 449 27.29 -10.34 -6.94
CA MET A 449 26.16 -9.91 -7.75
C MET A 449 25.05 -10.96 -7.74
N LYS A 450 23.82 -10.50 -7.58
CA LYS A 450 22.60 -11.28 -7.74
C LYS A 450 21.77 -10.66 -8.86
N TYR A 451 21.40 -11.49 -9.82
CA TYR A 451 20.50 -11.11 -10.90
C TYR A 451 19.21 -11.93 -10.79
N ASP A 452 18.09 -11.26 -10.55
CA ASP A 452 16.76 -11.85 -10.59
C ASP A 452 16.03 -11.37 -11.84
N HIS A 453 15.48 -12.32 -12.60
CA HIS A 453 14.65 -12.07 -13.76
C HIS A 453 13.34 -12.81 -13.60
N THR A 454 12.24 -12.07 -13.45
CA THR A 454 10.90 -12.64 -13.30
C THR A 454 10.04 -12.22 -14.47
N ARG A 455 9.32 -13.18 -15.03
CA ARG A 455 8.29 -12.95 -16.04
C ARG A 455 7.01 -13.55 -15.51
N LYS A 456 5.95 -12.75 -15.39
CA LYS A 456 4.61 -13.21 -15.01
C LYS A 456 3.58 -12.89 -16.09
N LEU A 457 2.64 -13.80 -16.35
CA LEU A 457 1.47 -13.58 -17.19
C LEU A 457 0.27 -14.08 -16.40
N ASN A 458 -0.67 -13.19 -16.13
CA ASN A 458 -1.93 -13.51 -15.49
C ASN A 458 -3.06 -13.21 -16.48
N MET A 459 -3.96 -14.16 -16.67
CA MET A 459 -5.12 -14.05 -17.54
C MET A 459 -6.37 -14.32 -16.72
N ILE A 460 -7.40 -13.50 -16.93
CA ILE A 460 -8.70 -13.60 -16.27
C ILE A 460 -9.78 -13.56 -17.36
N ASP A 461 -10.69 -14.52 -17.33
CA ASP A 461 -11.93 -14.59 -18.11
C ASP A 461 -13.07 -14.60 -17.09
N ALA A 462 -13.82 -13.49 -16.97
CA ALA A 462 -14.80 -13.28 -15.92
C ALA A 462 -16.18 -12.91 -16.47
N GLU A 463 -17.20 -13.63 -16.03
CA GLU A 463 -18.60 -13.24 -16.15
C GLU A 463 -19.06 -12.59 -14.85
N ILE A 464 -19.52 -11.34 -14.93
CA ILE A 464 -19.90 -10.51 -13.79
C ILE A 464 -21.33 -10.05 -14.02
N THR A 465 -22.20 -10.27 -13.04
CA THR A 465 -23.56 -9.71 -13.01
C THR A 465 -23.60 -8.64 -11.94
N LEU A 466 -23.91 -7.42 -12.36
CA LEU A 466 -24.08 -6.22 -11.55
C LEU A 466 -25.55 -5.74 -11.67
N PRO A 467 -26.00 -4.75 -10.87
CA PRO A 467 -27.35 -4.21 -10.97
C PRO A 467 -27.63 -3.53 -12.32
N ASP A 468 -26.59 -3.00 -12.98
CA ASP A 468 -26.66 -2.36 -14.30
C ASP A 468 -26.57 -3.34 -15.48
N GLY A 469 -26.18 -4.60 -15.24
CA GLY A 469 -26.22 -5.64 -16.27
C GLY A 469 -25.18 -6.75 -16.11
N ARG A 470 -25.04 -7.55 -17.18
CA ARG A 470 -24.01 -8.59 -17.31
C ARG A 470 -22.82 -8.05 -18.10
N HIS A 471 -21.64 -8.40 -17.61
CA HIS A 471 -20.34 -8.02 -18.16
C HIS A 471 -19.49 -9.27 -18.32
N HIS A 472 -18.98 -9.49 -19.53
CA HIS A 472 -18.01 -10.54 -19.82
C HIS A 472 -16.65 -9.87 -20.05
N VAL A 473 -15.81 -9.91 -19.02
CA VAL A 473 -14.56 -9.17 -18.93
C VAL A 473 -13.37 -10.10 -19.07
N PHE A 474 -12.52 -9.79 -20.03
CA PHE A 474 -11.23 -10.40 -20.24
C PHE A 474 -10.13 -9.47 -19.74
N ARG A 475 -9.15 -10.02 -19.02
CA ARG A 475 -7.95 -9.29 -18.61
C ARG A 475 -6.71 -10.14 -18.80
N SER A 476 -5.67 -9.55 -19.37
CA SER A 476 -4.33 -10.12 -19.39
C SER A 476 -3.37 -9.12 -18.79
N VAL A 477 -2.50 -9.57 -17.89
CA VAL A 477 -1.43 -8.77 -17.28
C VAL A 477 -0.13 -9.50 -17.52
N ALA A 478 0.72 -8.92 -18.36
CA ALA A 478 2.08 -9.39 -18.61
C ALA A 478 3.06 -8.49 -17.83
N GLU A 479 3.78 -9.08 -16.87
CA GLU A 479 4.76 -8.40 -16.05
C GLU A 479 6.15 -8.98 -16.30
N ARG A 480 7.14 -8.09 -16.31
CA ARG A 480 8.56 -8.42 -16.38
C ARG A 480 9.28 -7.59 -15.34
N GLN A 481 9.97 -8.26 -14.43
CA GLN A 481 10.83 -7.65 -13.44
C GLN A 481 12.27 -8.11 -13.65
N ASP A 482 13.17 -7.15 -13.85
CA ASP A 482 14.61 -7.37 -13.87
C ASP A 482 15.16 -6.70 -12.60
N ARG A 483 15.94 -7.41 -11.78
CA ARG A 483 16.58 -6.86 -10.59
C ARG A 483 18.04 -7.26 -10.55
N LEU A 484 18.91 -6.29 -10.38
CA LEU A 484 20.34 -6.47 -10.22
C LEU A 484 20.76 -5.92 -8.86
N ARG A 485 21.26 -6.80 -7.98
CA ARG A 485 21.73 -6.43 -6.65
C ARG A 485 23.20 -6.77 -6.49
N THR A 486 23.97 -5.87 -5.92
CA THR A 486 25.38 -6.09 -5.55
C THR A 486 25.52 -6.46 -4.06
N TRP A 487 26.62 -7.12 -3.69
CA TRP A 487 26.85 -7.71 -2.36
C TRP A 487 26.58 -6.78 -1.17
N LEU A 488 26.97 -5.51 -1.29
CA LEU A 488 26.76 -4.49 -0.25
C LEU A 488 25.43 -3.75 -0.39
N SER A 489 24.58 -4.18 -1.33
CA SER A 489 23.37 -3.46 -1.75
C SER A 489 23.65 -1.99 -2.11
N THR A 490 24.90 -1.67 -2.44
CA THR A 490 25.32 -0.33 -2.88
C THR A 490 24.58 0.03 -4.17
N ASN A 491 24.43 -0.96 -5.05
CA ASN A 491 23.60 -0.90 -6.24
C ASN A 491 22.54 -2.00 -6.16
N ASP A 492 21.29 -1.58 -6.08
CA ASP A 492 20.07 -2.37 -6.27
C ASP A 492 19.27 -1.65 -7.36
N GLU A 493 19.35 -2.18 -8.58
CA GLU A 493 18.63 -1.66 -9.75
C GLU A 493 17.44 -2.58 -10.00
N LYS A 494 16.22 -2.05 -9.91
CA LYS A 494 14.99 -2.80 -10.13
C LYS A 494 14.19 -2.13 -11.24
N ILE A 495 13.91 -2.90 -12.28
CA ILE A 495 13.09 -2.49 -13.41
C ILE A 495 11.87 -3.40 -13.46
N SER A 496 10.68 -2.86 -13.21
CA SER A 496 9.42 -3.56 -13.45
C SER A 496 8.70 -2.94 -14.65
N ARG A 497 8.20 -3.78 -15.54
CA ARG A 497 7.35 -3.38 -16.67
C ARG A 497 6.12 -4.25 -16.64
N LYS A 498 4.95 -3.63 -16.69
CA LYS A 498 3.66 -4.30 -16.65
C LYS A 498 2.79 -3.78 -17.77
N ILE A 499 2.24 -4.68 -18.58
CA ILE A 499 1.27 -4.34 -19.62
C ILE A 499 0.00 -5.10 -19.32
N SER A 500 -1.11 -4.39 -19.24
CA SER A 500 -2.44 -4.94 -19.02
C SER A 500 -3.33 -4.67 -20.22
N VAL A 501 -3.92 -5.71 -20.80
CA VAL A 501 -4.99 -5.61 -21.79
C VAL A 501 -6.29 -5.98 -21.10
N VAL A 502 -7.30 -5.14 -21.18
CA VAL A 502 -8.61 -5.38 -20.55
C VAL A 502 -9.71 -5.10 -21.55
N LEU A 503 -10.65 -6.03 -21.72
CA LEU A 503 -11.75 -5.91 -22.65
C LEU A 503 -13.05 -6.37 -21.97
N ASP A 504 -14.09 -5.54 -21.99
CA ASP A 504 -15.46 -5.92 -21.65
C ASP A 504 -16.22 -6.15 -22.96
N ALA A 505 -16.56 -7.41 -23.26
CA ALA A 505 -17.19 -7.79 -24.51
C ALA A 505 -18.58 -7.17 -24.67
N ASN A 506 -19.37 -7.08 -23.60
CA ASN A 506 -20.72 -6.53 -23.65
C ASN A 506 -20.70 -5.03 -23.92
N LEU A 507 -19.78 -4.30 -23.29
CA LEU A 507 -19.57 -2.88 -23.59
C LEU A 507 -18.96 -2.68 -24.98
N TYR A 508 -18.12 -3.63 -25.43
CA TYR A 508 -17.48 -3.55 -26.73
C TYR A 508 -18.51 -3.64 -27.87
N GLU A 509 -19.48 -4.55 -27.76
CA GLU A 509 -20.61 -4.65 -28.68
C GLU A 509 -21.46 -3.38 -28.71
N LYS A 510 -21.62 -2.71 -27.56
CA LYS A 510 -22.34 -1.43 -27.42
C LYS A 510 -21.56 -0.21 -27.93
N LYS A 511 -20.33 -0.39 -28.45
CA LYS A 511 -19.45 0.70 -28.89
C LYS A 511 -19.05 1.69 -27.80
N ASP A 512 -19.05 1.26 -26.53
CA ASP A 512 -18.63 2.11 -25.42
C ASP A 512 -17.11 2.38 -25.51
N PRO A 513 -16.63 3.63 -25.45
CA PRO A 513 -15.18 3.93 -25.45
C PRO A 513 -14.42 3.29 -24.29
N ALA A 514 -15.09 3.01 -23.17
CA ALA A 514 -14.53 2.32 -22.01
C ALA A 514 -14.51 0.79 -22.17
N SER A 515 -14.87 0.21 -23.31
CA SER A 515 -14.95 -1.25 -23.44
C SER A 515 -13.60 -1.97 -23.57
N LEU A 516 -12.52 -1.26 -23.91
CA LEU A 516 -11.19 -1.82 -24.18
C LEU A 516 -10.11 -0.87 -23.68
N PHE A 517 -9.17 -1.40 -22.90
CA PHE A 517 -8.02 -0.66 -22.41
C PHE A 517 -6.72 -1.43 -22.65
N ILE A 518 -5.67 -0.68 -22.99
CA ILE A 518 -4.29 -1.13 -22.89
C ILE A 518 -3.56 -0.19 -21.93
N ILE A 519 -3.10 -0.73 -20.83
CA ILE A 519 -2.39 0.00 -19.78
C ILE A 519 -0.97 -0.52 -19.76
N GLY A 520 0.00 0.36 -19.80
CA GLY A 520 1.38 -0.05 -19.60
C GLY A 520 2.05 0.84 -18.59
N GLU A 521 2.73 0.19 -17.67
CA GLU A 521 3.36 0.77 -16.50
C GLU A 521 4.82 0.35 -16.50
N THR A 522 5.69 1.29 -16.18
CA THR A 522 7.12 1.04 -15.99
C THR A 522 7.56 1.68 -14.68
N GLN A 523 8.27 0.90 -13.87
CA GLN A 523 8.86 1.33 -12.62
C GLN A 523 10.36 1.07 -12.65
N TYR A 524 11.14 2.11 -12.45
CA TYR A 524 12.57 2.08 -12.20
C TYR A 524 12.79 2.44 -10.73
N ASP A 525 13.39 1.55 -9.94
CA ASP A 525 13.82 1.83 -8.58
C ASP A 525 15.30 1.48 -8.43
N ASP A 526 16.13 2.51 -8.32
CA ASP A 526 17.57 2.36 -8.23
C ASP A 526 18.06 2.94 -6.91
N SER A 527 18.88 2.20 -6.16
CA SER A 527 19.58 2.75 -4.99
C SER A 527 20.63 3.79 -5.35
N ALA A 528 21.24 3.67 -6.54
CA ALA A 528 22.26 4.57 -7.05
C ALA A 528 22.20 4.64 -8.59
N THR A 529 21.75 5.78 -9.13
CA THR A 529 21.62 5.97 -10.59
C THR A 529 22.78 6.78 -11.14
N SER A 530 23.47 6.22 -12.12
CA SER A 530 24.51 6.95 -12.88
C SER A 530 23.88 8.00 -13.80
N GLY A 531 24.60 9.07 -14.12
CA GLY A 531 24.07 10.12 -15.00
C GLY A 531 23.63 9.63 -16.37
N LYS A 532 24.31 8.63 -16.94
CA LYS A 532 23.90 7.99 -18.20
C LYS A 532 22.57 7.24 -18.06
N ALA A 533 22.39 6.50 -16.97
CA ALA A 533 21.15 5.78 -16.70
C ALA A 533 19.99 6.76 -16.45
N LEU A 534 20.23 7.81 -15.67
CA LEU A 534 19.26 8.86 -15.37
C LEU A 534 18.75 9.53 -16.66
N MET A 535 19.67 9.96 -17.53
CA MET A 535 19.32 10.55 -18.83
C MET A 535 18.59 9.55 -19.74
N GLY A 536 18.97 8.27 -19.70
CA GLY A 536 18.28 7.23 -20.44
C GLY A 536 16.81 7.08 -20.00
N ASN A 537 16.55 7.10 -18.70
CA ASN A 537 15.21 7.03 -18.13
C ASN A 537 14.41 8.31 -18.45
N ILE A 538 15.00 9.50 -18.31
CA ILE A 538 14.39 10.79 -18.67
C ILE A 538 14.00 10.81 -20.15
N ALA A 539 14.96 10.55 -21.04
CA ALA A 539 14.72 10.56 -22.47
C ALA A 539 13.67 9.52 -22.89
N GLU A 540 13.62 8.37 -22.22
CA GLU A 540 12.55 7.40 -22.43
C GLU A 540 11.18 8.02 -22.10
N ILE A 541 11.01 8.58 -20.90
CA ILE A 541 9.73 9.15 -20.45
C ILE A 541 9.31 10.34 -21.34
N GLU A 542 10.23 11.24 -21.69
CA GLU A 542 9.95 12.40 -22.55
C GLU A 542 9.55 11.97 -23.97
N ASN A 543 10.25 11.00 -24.56
CA ASN A 543 9.89 10.47 -25.87
C ASN A 543 8.51 9.79 -25.85
N PHE A 544 8.17 9.10 -24.76
CA PHE A 544 6.87 8.44 -24.61
C PHE A 544 5.73 9.44 -24.39
N THR A 545 5.91 10.40 -23.48
CA THR A 545 4.91 11.44 -23.17
C THR A 545 4.77 12.46 -24.31
N GLY A 546 5.78 12.59 -25.17
CA GLY A 546 5.84 13.63 -26.21
C GLY A 546 6.05 15.02 -25.63
N LYS A 547 6.55 15.12 -24.39
CA LYS A 547 6.87 16.37 -23.71
C LYS A 547 8.40 16.48 -23.55
N PRO A 548 9.12 17.07 -24.52
CA PRO A 548 10.53 17.35 -24.33
C PRO A 548 10.69 18.32 -23.14
N SER A 549 11.77 18.16 -22.38
CA SER A 549 12.06 18.99 -21.20
C SER A 549 11.01 18.89 -20.07
N LEU A 550 10.29 17.76 -19.98
CA LEU A 550 9.48 17.43 -18.81
C LEU A 550 10.35 17.39 -17.54
N PHE A 551 11.60 16.96 -17.71
CA PHE A 551 12.61 16.95 -16.66
C PHE A 551 13.62 18.08 -16.87
N PRO A 552 14.21 18.63 -15.79
CA PRO A 552 15.32 19.55 -15.94
C PRO A 552 16.52 18.82 -16.54
N GLU A 553 17.30 19.54 -17.36
CA GLU A 553 18.53 18.99 -17.92
C GLU A 553 19.54 18.68 -16.81
N VAL A 554 20.02 17.44 -16.80
CA VAL A 554 21.02 16.95 -15.84
C VAL A 554 22.28 16.54 -16.58
N SER A 555 23.44 17.07 -16.16
CA SER A 555 24.71 16.70 -16.78
C SER A 555 25.09 15.25 -16.44
N PRO A 556 25.43 14.40 -17.43
CA PRO A 556 25.90 13.04 -17.14
C PRO A 556 27.28 13.02 -16.45
N PHE A 557 27.94 14.18 -16.35
CA PHE A 557 29.27 14.33 -15.82
C PHE A 557 29.37 15.47 -14.80
N ILE A 558 30.21 15.26 -13.78
CA ILE A 558 30.57 16.28 -12.77
C ILE A 558 32.09 16.52 -12.88
N PRO A 559 32.56 17.78 -12.77
CA PRO A 559 33.99 18.07 -12.66
C PRO A 559 34.63 17.25 -11.53
N ARG A 560 35.84 16.74 -11.73
CA ARG A 560 36.59 16.13 -10.62
C ARG A 560 36.99 17.24 -9.64
N SER A 561 36.46 17.20 -8.42
CA SER A 561 36.72 18.15 -7.33
C SER A 561 38.16 18.11 -6.78
N ASN A 562 39.13 17.58 -7.52
CA ASN A 562 40.47 17.29 -6.99
C ASN A 562 41.42 18.50 -7.02
N GLY A 563 40.90 19.73 -7.11
CA GLY A 563 41.69 20.96 -7.01
C GLY A 563 42.70 21.21 -8.13
N GLU A 564 42.87 20.31 -9.10
CA GLU A 564 43.72 20.54 -10.27
C GLU A 564 43.02 21.47 -11.26
N PRO A 565 43.48 22.74 -11.42
CA PRO A 565 42.81 23.76 -12.23
C PRO A 565 42.73 23.43 -13.72
N ASN A 566 43.43 22.38 -14.18
CA ASN A 566 43.55 21.99 -15.58
C ASN A 566 43.12 20.55 -15.89
N SER A 567 42.55 19.81 -14.94
CA SER A 567 42.08 18.46 -15.25
C SER A 567 40.69 18.52 -15.92
N GLN A 568 40.64 18.58 -17.25
CA GLN A 568 39.41 18.41 -18.06
C GLN A 568 38.76 17.01 -17.91
N ARG A 569 39.20 16.20 -16.95
CA ARG A 569 38.72 14.84 -16.74
C ARG A 569 37.40 14.87 -15.98
N LEU A 570 36.32 14.81 -16.74
CA LEU A 570 34.95 14.63 -16.25
C LEU A 570 34.77 13.27 -15.55
N LYS A 571 34.20 13.25 -14.34
CA LYS A 571 33.76 12.01 -13.66
C LYS A 571 32.30 11.77 -14.01
N ARG A 572 31.90 10.52 -14.20
CA ARG A 572 30.48 10.17 -14.33
C ARG A 572 29.72 10.61 -13.07
N ALA A 573 28.64 11.36 -13.27
CA ALA A 573 27.77 11.80 -12.20
C ALA A 573 27.07 10.59 -11.55
N THR A 574 26.91 10.62 -10.24
CA THR A 574 26.05 9.69 -9.49
C THR A 574 24.98 10.50 -8.79
N PHE A 575 23.73 10.24 -9.09
CA PHE A 575 22.59 11.03 -8.62
C PHE A 575 21.89 10.42 -7.41
N GLY A 576 22.55 9.48 -6.73
CA GLY A 576 21.99 8.75 -5.59
C GLY A 576 20.76 7.92 -6.01
N ARG A 577 19.83 7.75 -5.07
CA ARG A 577 18.59 6.99 -5.30
C ARG A 577 17.73 7.70 -6.35
N SER A 578 17.18 6.92 -7.28
CA SER A 578 16.11 7.41 -8.15
C SER A 578 14.94 6.43 -8.15
N SER A 579 13.74 6.98 -8.30
CA SER A 579 12.53 6.20 -8.52
C SER A 579 11.71 6.88 -9.61
N PHE A 580 11.40 6.15 -10.67
CA PHE A 580 10.53 6.59 -11.75
C PHE A 580 9.39 5.59 -11.88
N TYR A 581 8.16 6.05 -11.73
CA TYR A 581 6.96 5.28 -12.00
C TYR A 581 6.12 6.05 -13.01
N TRP A 582 5.94 5.47 -14.19
CA TRP A 582 5.18 6.10 -15.25
C TRP A 582 4.38 5.08 -16.02
N GLY A 583 3.32 5.54 -16.67
CA GLY A 583 2.49 4.69 -17.49
C GLY A 583 1.54 5.49 -18.34
N PHE A 584 0.77 4.79 -19.15
CA PHE A 584 -0.20 5.34 -20.08
C PHE A 584 -1.44 4.46 -20.09
N HIS A 585 -2.54 5.07 -20.51
CA HIS A 585 -3.81 4.40 -20.72
C HIS A 585 -4.28 4.67 -22.15
N PHE A 586 -4.46 3.60 -22.92
CA PHE A 586 -5.07 3.65 -24.23
C PHE A 586 -6.49 3.10 -24.14
N GLN A 587 -7.46 3.88 -24.58
CA GLN A 587 -8.86 3.47 -24.61
C GLN A 587 -9.20 2.83 -25.95
N ARG A 588 -10.42 2.31 -26.06
CA ARG A 588 -10.91 1.67 -27.28
C ARG A 588 -10.65 2.50 -28.54
N PRO A 589 -10.99 3.81 -28.62
CA PRO A 589 -10.78 4.58 -29.85
C PRO A 589 -9.30 4.68 -30.27
N ASP A 590 -8.38 4.60 -29.31
CA ASP A 590 -6.94 4.64 -29.57
C ASP A 590 -6.44 3.29 -30.08
N VAL A 591 -6.95 2.19 -29.49
CA VAL A 591 -6.63 0.83 -29.93
C VAL A 591 -7.23 0.55 -31.31
N GLU A 592 -8.46 0.98 -31.59
CA GLU A 592 -9.08 0.84 -32.91
C GLU A 592 -8.25 1.54 -33.98
N ARG A 593 -7.83 2.80 -33.76
CA ARG A 593 -6.91 3.50 -34.66
C ARG A 593 -5.59 2.77 -34.89
N PHE A 594 -5.02 2.21 -33.83
CA PHE A 594 -3.82 1.37 -33.92
C PHE A 594 -4.05 0.12 -34.78
N LEU A 595 -5.22 -0.52 -34.68
CA LEU A 595 -5.57 -1.69 -35.49
C LEU A 595 -5.91 -1.33 -36.95
N GLU A 596 -6.40 -0.12 -37.20
CA GLU A 596 -6.76 0.41 -38.52
C GLU A 596 -5.56 0.94 -39.34
N VAL A 597 -4.36 1.00 -38.77
CA VAL A 597 -3.14 1.40 -39.50
C VAL A 597 -2.96 0.52 -40.74
N ARG A 598 -2.64 1.13 -41.89
CA ARG A 598 -2.47 0.37 -43.14
C ARG A 598 -1.31 -0.61 -43.03
N PRO A 599 -1.38 -1.82 -43.64
CA PRO A 599 -0.32 -2.83 -43.55
C PRO A 599 1.08 -2.30 -43.88
N GLU A 600 1.22 -1.49 -44.92
CA GLU A 600 2.51 -0.88 -45.33
C GLU A 600 3.08 0.05 -44.23
N GLN A 601 2.22 0.86 -43.61
CA GLN A 601 2.60 1.74 -42.51
C GLN A 601 2.99 0.93 -41.26
N ARG A 602 2.28 -0.17 -40.97
CA ARG A 602 2.64 -1.10 -39.88
C ARG A 602 4.03 -1.69 -40.10
N ALA A 603 4.30 -2.19 -41.30
CA ALA A 603 5.61 -2.74 -41.67
C ALA A 603 6.73 -1.71 -41.46
N ALA A 604 6.55 -0.48 -41.96
CA ALA A 604 7.52 0.60 -41.80
C ALA A 604 7.74 0.98 -40.32
N LEU A 605 6.66 1.06 -39.53
CA LEU A 605 6.73 1.34 -38.09
C LEU A 605 7.48 0.24 -37.34
N VAL A 606 7.17 -1.04 -37.62
CA VAL A 606 7.82 -2.20 -37.01
C VAL A 606 9.30 -2.24 -37.38
N GLU A 607 9.66 -2.01 -38.65
CA GLU A 607 11.05 -1.98 -39.08
C GLU A 607 11.87 -0.92 -38.33
N ARG A 608 11.27 0.27 -38.15
CA ARG A 608 11.87 1.40 -37.45
C ARG A 608 12.05 1.16 -35.94
N LEU A 609 11.04 0.60 -35.27
CA LEU A 609 10.97 0.56 -33.80
C LEU A 609 11.32 -0.81 -33.19
N ILE A 610 11.23 -1.89 -33.97
CA ILE A 610 11.57 -3.25 -33.54
C ILE A 610 12.92 -3.62 -34.14
N ARG A 611 13.98 -3.48 -33.33
CA ARG A 611 15.35 -3.88 -33.71
C ARG A 611 15.63 -5.36 -33.48
N SER A 612 14.72 -6.09 -32.85
CA SER A 612 14.88 -7.51 -32.55
C SER A 612 14.51 -8.39 -33.75
N GLY A 613 14.96 -9.66 -33.75
CA GLY A 613 14.54 -10.67 -34.72
C GLY A 613 13.07 -11.10 -34.63
N LYS A 614 12.21 -10.30 -33.97
CA LYS A 614 10.78 -10.57 -33.75
C LYS A 614 9.86 -9.73 -34.63
N ARG A 615 10.38 -9.07 -35.67
CA ARG A 615 9.59 -8.21 -36.58
C ARG A 615 8.42 -8.96 -37.21
N SER A 616 8.69 -10.15 -37.76
CA SER A 616 7.67 -11.00 -38.40
C SER A 616 6.55 -11.38 -37.42
N PHE A 617 6.94 -11.83 -36.22
CA PHE A 617 6.00 -12.15 -35.14
C PHE A 617 5.11 -10.94 -34.79
N VAL A 618 5.68 -9.74 -34.64
CA VAL A 618 4.90 -8.53 -34.33
C VAL A 618 3.90 -8.22 -35.43
N LEU A 619 4.32 -8.27 -36.70
CA LEU A 619 3.44 -8.00 -37.83
C LEU A 619 2.31 -9.01 -37.92
N GLU A 620 2.62 -10.30 -37.80
CA GLU A 620 1.64 -11.38 -37.83
C GLU A 620 0.57 -11.21 -36.73
N GLN A 621 0.99 -10.93 -35.49
CA GLN A 621 0.07 -10.75 -34.37
C GLN A 621 -0.74 -9.46 -34.48
N TRP A 622 -0.15 -8.37 -35.00
CA TRP A 622 -0.89 -7.13 -35.27
C TRP A 622 -1.91 -7.32 -36.40
N GLU A 623 -1.57 -8.05 -37.46
CA GLU A 623 -2.51 -8.43 -38.52
C GLU A 623 -3.64 -9.33 -38.03
N ALA A 624 -3.34 -10.29 -37.15
CA ALA A 624 -4.37 -11.09 -36.49
C ALA A 624 -5.33 -10.23 -35.68
N ALA A 625 -4.82 -9.29 -34.88
CA ALA A 625 -5.65 -8.38 -34.09
C ALA A 625 -6.50 -7.45 -34.98
N ALA A 626 -5.93 -6.93 -36.06
CA ALA A 626 -6.64 -6.09 -37.02
C ALA A 626 -7.77 -6.86 -37.74
N ARG A 627 -7.52 -8.11 -38.15
CA ARG A 627 -8.56 -8.99 -38.74
C ARG A 627 -9.70 -9.27 -37.76
N ALA A 628 -9.36 -9.66 -36.53
CA ALA A 628 -10.37 -9.91 -35.49
C ALA A 628 -11.23 -8.66 -35.19
N HIS A 629 -10.62 -7.47 -35.28
CA HIS A 629 -11.33 -6.20 -35.14
C HIS A 629 -12.36 -5.97 -36.26
N LEU A 630 -11.98 -6.25 -37.51
CA LEU A 630 -12.88 -6.18 -38.67
C LEU A 630 -14.03 -7.19 -38.57
N GLU A 631 -13.77 -8.38 -38.02
CA GLU A 631 -14.78 -9.41 -37.76
C GLU A 631 -15.70 -9.10 -36.55
N LYS A 632 -15.39 -8.03 -35.79
CA LYS A 632 -16.12 -7.61 -34.58
C LYS A 632 -16.23 -8.70 -33.52
N ASN A 633 -15.24 -9.59 -33.42
CA ASN A 633 -15.20 -10.65 -32.43
C ASN A 633 -14.36 -10.21 -31.20
N PRO A 634 -14.98 -9.76 -30.09
CA PRO A 634 -14.26 -9.22 -28.94
C PRO A 634 -13.28 -10.21 -28.31
N GLU A 635 -13.63 -11.50 -28.29
CA GLU A 635 -12.79 -12.55 -27.72
C GLU A 635 -11.53 -12.74 -28.57
N GLN A 636 -11.66 -12.84 -29.90
CA GLN A 636 -10.50 -12.97 -30.79
C GLN A 636 -9.61 -11.73 -30.77
N ILE A 637 -10.20 -10.53 -30.70
CA ILE A 637 -9.44 -9.28 -30.54
C ILE A 637 -8.63 -9.34 -29.24
N PHE A 638 -9.26 -9.72 -28.12
CA PHE A 638 -8.58 -9.85 -26.84
C PHE A 638 -7.42 -10.85 -26.91
N TYR A 639 -7.62 -12.04 -27.49
CA TYR A 639 -6.55 -13.04 -27.58
C TYR A 639 -5.40 -12.58 -28.48
N ALA A 640 -5.67 -11.93 -29.60
CA ALA A 640 -4.63 -11.40 -30.48
C ALA A 640 -3.84 -10.26 -29.79
N LEU A 641 -4.53 -9.33 -29.14
CA LEU A 641 -3.91 -8.26 -28.35
C LEU A 641 -3.13 -8.83 -27.16
N LYS A 642 -3.66 -9.84 -26.48
CA LYS A 642 -2.96 -10.56 -25.40
C LYS A 642 -1.65 -11.15 -25.92
N VAL A 643 -1.62 -11.81 -27.08
CA VAL A 643 -0.39 -12.42 -27.59
C VAL A 643 0.60 -11.34 -28.01
N LEU A 644 0.12 -10.30 -28.71
CA LEU A 644 0.92 -9.16 -29.13
C LEU A 644 1.58 -8.47 -27.92
N PHE A 645 0.78 -7.97 -26.98
CA PHE A 645 1.25 -7.24 -25.79
C PHE A 645 1.78 -8.13 -24.67
N GLY A 646 1.51 -9.43 -24.73
CA GLY A 646 2.00 -10.44 -23.80
C GLY A 646 3.44 -10.86 -24.09
N ASP A 647 3.99 -10.57 -25.27
CA ASP A 647 5.42 -10.77 -25.53
C ASP A 647 6.26 -9.71 -24.80
N ARG A 648 6.73 -10.15 -23.65
CA ARG A 648 7.44 -9.36 -22.63
C ARG A 648 8.82 -8.87 -23.09
N SER A 649 9.32 -9.35 -24.24
CA SER A 649 10.59 -8.89 -24.82
C SER A 649 10.44 -7.65 -25.70
N ILE A 650 9.25 -7.42 -26.25
CA ILE A 650 8.95 -6.32 -27.18
C ILE A 650 7.95 -5.32 -26.61
N GLY A 651 7.38 -5.57 -25.42
CA GLY A 651 6.40 -4.69 -24.77
C GLY A 651 6.75 -3.20 -24.89
N ARG A 652 7.97 -2.79 -24.51
CA ARG A 652 8.46 -1.41 -24.68
C ARG A 652 8.27 -0.86 -26.10
N SER A 653 8.74 -1.62 -27.10
CA SER A 653 8.64 -1.20 -28.50
C SER A 653 7.20 -1.21 -29.00
N LEU A 654 6.34 -2.10 -28.51
CA LEU A 654 4.91 -2.09 -28.82
C LEU A 654 4.23 -0.83 -28.28
N MET A 655 4.65 -0.35 -27.10
CA MET A 655 4.15 0.93 -26.59
C MET A 655 4.62 2.11 -27.44
N LEU A 656 5.86 2.07 -27.93
CA LEU A 656 6.35 3.09 -28.88
C LEU A 656 5.60 3.02 -30.22
N LEU A 657 5.28 1.81 -30.69
CA LEU A 657 4.50 1.61 -31.91
C LEU A 657 3.11 2.21 -31.76
N LEU A 658 2.44 1.92 -30.64
CA LEU A 658 1.10 2.44 -30.37
C LEU A 658 1.14 3.96 -30.16
N ARG A 659 2.15 4.50 -29.46
CA ARG A 659 2.37 5.96 -29.38
C ARG A 659 2.55 6.58 -30.76
N ALA A 660 3.38 5.97 -31.61
CA ALA A 660 3.69 6.47 -32.94
C ALA A 660 2.48 6.45 -33.87
N SER A 661 1.57 5.48 -33.74
CA SER A 661 0.30 5.48 -34.48
C SER A 661 -0.68 6.55 -34.02
N LEU A 662 -0.43 7.18 -32.86
CA LEU A 662 -1.28 8.19 -32.24
C LEU A 662 -0.58 9.55 -32.11
N ALA A 663 0.42 9.83 -32.95
CA ALA A 663 1.32 10.99 -32.81
C ALA A 663 0.60 12.33 -32.52
N GLU A 664 -0.56 12.56 -33.14
CA GLU A 664 -1.33 13.80 -33.07
C GLU A 664 -2.33 13.89 -31.91
N ARG A 665 -2.52 12.82 -31.12
CA ARG A 665 -3.47 12.84 -30.00
C ARG A 665 -2.79 13.12 -28.66
N PRO A 666 -3.41 13.90 -27.77
CA PRO A 666 -3.04 13.89 -26.37
C PRO A 666 -3.34 12.49 -25.81
N LEU A 667 -2.38 11.93 -25.08
CA LEU A 667 -2.55 10.64 -24.41
C LEU A 667 -2.81 10.84 -22.93
N ASP A 668 -3.56 9.91 -22.35
CA ASP A 668 -3.58 9.76 -20.90
C ASP A 668 -2.29 9.07 -20.45
N TYR A 669 -1.56 9.73 -19.57
CA TYR A 669 -0.34 9.20 -18.98
C TYR A 669 -0.19 9.73 -17.56
N PHE A 670 0.61 9.04 -16.77
CA PHE A 670 1.05 9.51 -15.47
C PHE A 670 2.57 9.35 -15.37
N VAL A 671 3.21 10.30 -14.72
CA VAL A 671 4.63 10.25 -14.38
C VAL A 671 4.76 10.67 -12.92
N THR A 672 5.35 9.82 -12.11
CA THR A 672 5.87 10.17 -10.79
C THR A 672 7.35 9.81 -10.78
N ALA A 673 8.20 10.81 -10.68
CA ALA A 673 9.64 10.63 -10.64
C ALA A 673 10.22 11.31 -9.41
N SER A 674 11.25 10.73 -8.82
CA SER A 674 11.98 11.31 -7.72
C SER A 674 13.47 11.05 -7.83
N ASN A 675 14.27 12.11 -7.66
CA ASN A 675 15.73 12.04 -7.60
C ASN A 675 16.28 13.24 -6.83
N ALA A 676 17.49 13.12 -6.28
CA ALA A 676 18.15 14.20 -5.56
C ALA A 676 18.37 15.47 -6.42
N SER A 677 18.55 15.33 -7.74
CA SER A 677 18.85 16.47 -8.64
C SER A 677 17.65 17.36 -8.95
N PHE A 678 16.43 16.81 -8.96
CA PHE A 678 15.22 17.54 -9.36
C PHE A 678 14.05 17.41 -8.39
N GLY A 679 14.25 16.77 -7.23
CA GLY A 679 13.20 16.53 -6.26
C GLY A 679 12.18 15.51 -6.75
N ARG A 680 10.88 15.75 -6.48
CA ARG A 680 9.77 14.91 -6.94
C ARG A 680 8.99 15.65 -8.02
N ILE A 681 8.84 15.02 -9.18
CA ILE A 681 8.02 15.50 -10.29
C ILE A 681 6.79 14.58 -10.36
N GLN A 682 5.61 15.17 -10.41
CA GLN A 682 4.36 14.45 -10.68
C GLN A 682 3.65 15.17 -11.82
N GLU A 683 3.38 14.45 -12.89
CA GLU A 683 2.71 14.97 -14.08
C GLU A 683 1.63 13.97 -14.50
N HIS A 684 0.47 14.50 -14.90
CA HIS A 684 -0.64 13.71 -15.41
C HIS A 684 -1.11 14.28 -16.75
N GLY A 685 -1.49 13.39 -17.66
CA GLY A 685 -2.15 13.73 -18.91
C GLY A 685 -3.56 14.32 -18.68
N LEU A 686 -4.14 14.89 -19.74
CA LEU A 686 -5.39 15.65 -19.67
C LEU A 686 -6.66 14.80 -19.50
N ALA A 687 -6.58 13.49 -19.68
CA ALA A 687 -7.75 12.62 -19.67
C ALA A 687 -7.78 11.79 -18.39
N GLN A 688 -8.55 12.21 -17.37
CA GLN A 688 -8.95 11.29 -16.31
C GLN A 688 -9.81 10.19 -16.93
N THR A 689 -9.19 9.08 -17.30
CA THR A 689 -9.91 7.94 -17.85
C THR A 689 -10.50 7.13 -16.70
N SER A 690 -11.76 6.68 -16.83
CA SER A 690 -12.45 5.84 -15.83
C SER A 690 -11.96 4.38 -15.84
N VAL A 691 -10.67 4.18 -16.10
CA VAL A 691 -10.01 2.86 -16.18
C VAL A 691 -10.26 2.05 -14.92
N ASP A 692 -10.33 2.74 -13.78
CA ASP A 692 -10.55 2.14 -12.47
C ASP A 692 -11.81 1.26 -12.42
N LYS A 693 -12.92 1.67 -13.06
CA LYS A 693 -14.17 0.89 -12.98
C LYS A 693 -13.98 -0.53 -13.50
N ILE A 694 -13.44 -0.69 -14.70
CA ILE A 694 -13.26 -2.00 -15.33
C ILE A 694 -12.08 -2.77 -14.74
N LEU A 695 -11.03 -2.07 -14.29
CA LEU A 695 -9.96 -2.72 -13.52
C LEU A 695 -10.50 -3.32 -12.22
N ILE A 696 -11.30 -2.57 -11.46
CA ILE A 696 -11.92 -3.04 -10.20
C ILE A 696 -12.74 -4.31 -10.44
N LEU A 697 -13.47 -4.41 -11.57
CA LEU A 697 -14.24 -5.60 -11.93
C LEU A 697 -13.38 -6.86 -12.10
N THR A 698 -12.11 -6.70 -12.44
CA THR A 698 -11.17 -7.82 -12.64
C THR A 698 -10.23 -8.03 -11.45
N GLU A 699 -10.21 -7.12 -10.48
CA GLU A 699 -9.39 -7.25 -9.28
C GLU A 699 -9.91 -8.33 -8.33
N LYS A 700 -9.02 -8.95 -7.57
CA LYS A 700 -9.41 -9.94 -6.53
C LYS A 700 -10.33 -9.29 -5.49
N ALA A 701 -10.06 -8.05 -5.11
CA ALA A 701 -10.90 -7.24 -4.23
C ALA A 701 -12.02 -6.57 -5.05
N MET A 702 -13.12 -7.30 -5.27
CA MET A 702 -14.35 -6.76 -5.86
C MET A 702 -15.34 -6.31 -4.76
N GLY A 703 -16.10 -5.25 -5.03
CA GLY A 703 -17.13 -4.75 -4.13
C GLY A 703 -16.56 -3.89 -3.00
N PHE A 704 -17.12 -4.04 -1.80
CA PHE A 704 -16.79 -3.17 -0.66
C PHE A 704 -15.38 -3.36 -0.07
N GLU A 705 -14.69 -4.44 -0.40
CA GLU A 705 -13.30 -4.65 0.06
C GLU A 705 -12.34 -3.59 -0.50
N GLY A 706 -12.65 -3.03 -1.67
CA GLY A 706 -11.90 -1.91 -2.26
C GLY A 706 -12.22 -0.55 -1.64
N TYR A 707 -13.37 -0.40 -0.96
CA TYR A 707 -13.83 0.89 -0.44
C TYR A 707 -12.96 1.43 0.68
N SER A 708 -12.22 0.58 1.37
CA SER A 708 -11.21 1.04 2.35
C SER A 708 -10.08 1.86 1.73
N LYS A 709 -9.84 1.73 0.41
CA LYS A 709 -8.78 2.45 -0.31
C LYS A 709 -9.27 3.69 -1.06
N TYR A 710 -10.57 3.83 -1.28
CA TYR A 710 -11.09 5.00 -1.96
C TYR A 710 -11.64 5.94 -0.91
N GLN A 711 -10.89 7.04 -0.73
CA GLN A 711 -11.48 8.31 -0.35
C GLN A 711 -12.83 8.39 -1.06
N ASN A 712 -13.94 8.49 -0.33
CA ASN A 712 -15.06 9.22 -0.88
C ASN A 712 -14.44 10.59 -1.19
N SER A 713 -14.10 10.82 -2.46
CA SER A 713 -13.71 12.11 -2.95
C SER A 713 -14.84 12.61 -3.81
N ASP A 714 -15.18 13.87 -3.64
CA ASP A 714 -16.27 14.47 -4.37
C ASP A 714 -15.74 14.71 -5.80
N ALA A 715 -16.10 13.80 -6.71
CA ALA A 715 -15.61 13.82 -8.08
C ALA A 715 -16.00 15.11 -8.84
N GLU A 716 -16.99 15.84 -8.35
CA GLU A 716 -17.38 17.14 -8.91
C GLU A 716 -16.63 18.31 -8.25
N ALA A 717 -16.01 18.11 -7.09
CA ALA A 717 -15.21 19.11 -6.39
C ALA A 717 -13.79 19.24 -7.00
N ILE A 718 -13.71 19.61 -8.27
CA ILE A 718 -12.44 19.71 -9.02
C ILE A 718 -11.88 21.12 -8.93
N THR A 719 -10.59 21.24 -8.60
CA THR A 719 -9.83 22.51 -8.68
C THR A 719 -8.93 22.51 -9.92
N THR A 720 -9.07 23.46 -10.83
CA THR A 720 -8.23 23.57 -12.04
C THR A 720 -7.34 24.81 -12.01
N ASP A 721 -6.39 24.90 -12.94
CA ASP A 721 -5.60 26.11 -13.21
C ASP A 721 -4.82 26.65 -12.00
N LEU A 722 -4.43 25.75 -11.09
CA LEU A 722 -3.68 26.12 -9.89
C LEU A 722 -2.25 26.56 -10.25
N THR A 723 -2.00 27.85 -10.11
CA THR A 723 -0.70 28.47 -10.38
C THR A 723 -0.26 29.33 -9.20
N ALA A 724 1.05 29.39 -8.97
CA ALA A 724 1.64 30.27 -7.97
C ALA A 724 2.72 31.14 -8.64
N ASP A 725 2.51 32.45 -8.63
CA ASP A 725 3.44 33.45 -9.14
C ASP A 725 3.89 34.43 -8.04
N LYS A 726 5.07 34.99 -8.21
CA LYS A 726 5.58 36.03 -7.31
C LYS A 726 5.09 37.39 -7.80
N THR A 727 4.50 38.18 -6.92
CA THR A 727 4.10 39.56 -7.23
C THR A 727 5.33 40.49 -7.30
N SER A 728 5.16 41.69 -7.85
CA SER A 728 6.19 42.74 -7.86
C SER A 728 6.68 43.11 -6.46
N GLU A 729 5.79 43.04 -5.47
CA GLU A 729 6.05 43.30 -4.04
C GLU A 729 6.70 42.10 -3.33
N GLY A 730 6.83 40.96 -4.02
CA GLY A 730 7.48 39.77 -3.49
C GLY A 730 6.58 38.79 -2.76
N PHE A 731 5.27 39.07 -2.66
CA PHE A 731 4.27 38.14 -2.17
C PHE A 731 4.03 36.99 -3.14
N ILE A 732 3.43 35.91 -2.65
CA ILE A 732 3.05 34.78 -3.48
C ILE A 732 1.56 34.91 -3.80
N ARG A 733 1.25 35.05 -5.09
CA ARG A 733 -0.11 35.05 -5.61
C ARG A 733 -0.44 33.65 -6.10
N ILE A 734 -1.54 33.10 -5.60
CA ILE A 734 -2.05 31.79 -5.96
C ILE A 734 -3.36 31.99 -6.71
N ARG A 735 -3.43 31.51 -7.95
CA ARG A 735 -4.67 31.52 -8.76
C ARG A 735 -5.16 30.09 -8.93
N PHE A 736 -6.46 29.88 -8.83
CA PHE A 736 -7.09 28.58 -9.06
C PHE A 736 -8.56 28.75 -9.42
N ASN A 737 -9.12 27.75 -10.09
CA ASN A 737 -10.52 27.73 -10.50
C ASN A 737 -11.27 26.62 -9.77
N LEU A 738 -12.43 26.93 -9.20
CA LEU A 738 -13.33 25.93 -8.58
C LEU A 738 -14.45 25.58 -9.57
N LYS A 739 -14.66 24.29 -9.81
CA LYS A 739 -15.74 23.82 -10.70
C LYS A 739 -17.14 24.09 -10.13
N GLU A 740 -17.31 23.98 -8.82
CA GLU A 740 -18.56 24.23 -8.09
C GLU A 740 -18.29 25.07 -6.84
N ASP A 741 -19.35 25.60 -6.23
CA ASP A 741 -19.23 26.34 -4.97
C ASP A 741 -18.77 25.43 -3.83
N ALA A 742 -17.78 25.91 -3.07
CA ALA A 742 -17.23 25.21 -1.93
C ALA A 742 -17.94 25.61 -0.64
N GLN A 743 -18.31 24.64 0.20
CA GLN A 743 -18.69 24.92 1.59
C GLN A 743 -17.45 24.98 2.49
N VAL A 744 -16.44 24.16 2.21
CA VAL A 744 -15.19 24.13 2.96
C VAL A 744 -14.04 23.96 1.97
N LEU A 745 -12.97 24.75 2.15
CA LEU A 745 -11.72 24.58 1.44
C LEU A 745 -10.64 24.09 2.40
N PHE A 746 -9.72 23.31 1.89
CA PHE A 746 -8.54 22.87 2.61
C PHE A 746 -7.29 23.25 1.86
N PHE A 747 -6.40 23.93 2.57
CA PHE A 747 -5.13 24.44 2.06
C PHE A 747 -3.98 23.78 2.81
N ARG A 748 -2.97 23.33 2.06
CA ARG A 748 -1.76 22.70 2.62
C ARG A 748 -0.52 23.33 1.99
N ILE A 749 0.41 23.75 2.84
CA ILE A 749 1.75 24.17 2.43
C ILE A 749 2.75 23.19 3.04
N SER A 750 3.47 22.51 2.16
CA SER A 750 4.53 21.58 2.55
C SER A 750 5.87 22.01 1.96
N ARG A 751 6.96 21.64 2.63
CA ARG A 751 8.31 21.82 2.09
C ARG A 751 8.77 20.51 1.44
N PRO A 752 9.11 20.49 0.14
CA PRO A 752 9.76 19.33 -0.46
C PRO A 752 11.08 19.09 0.26
N LYS A 753 11.29 17.87 0.81
CA LYS A 753 12.49 17.59 1.60
C LYS A 753 13.70 17.35 0.70
N GLU A 754 14.83 17.91 1.11
CA GLU A 754 16.14 17.64 0.50
C GLU A 754 16.72 16.28 0.94
N VAL A 755 16.35 15.73 2.11
CA VAL A 755 16.97 14.46 2.61
C VAL A 755 16.03 13.43 3.28
N MET A 756 14.74 13.69 3.61
CA MET A 756 13.94 12.64 4.33
C MET A 756 12.37 12.72 4.30
N GLY A 757 11.68 12.97 3.18
CA GLY A 757 10.18 13.02 3.04
C GLY A 757 9.45 14.31 3.48
N ALA A 758 8.54 14.93 2.72
CA ALA A 758 7.98 16.28 3.02
C ALA A 758 7.55 16.52 4.49
N ARG A 759 7.82 17.72 5.04
CA ARG A 759 7.27 18.14 6.34
C ARG A 759 6.17 19.16 6.07
N ASP A 760 4.96 18.85 6.52
CA ASP A 760 3.85 19.79 6.49
C ASP A 760 4.19 20.97 7.38
N LEU A 761 4.16 22.16 6.80
CA LEU A 761 4.45 23.38 7.53
C LEU A 761 3.17 23.97 8.07
N THR A 762 2.09 23.96 7.29
CA THR A 762 0.79 24.47 7.70
C THR A 762 -0.32 23.83 6.88
N GLU A 763 -1.41 23.49 7.58
CA GLU A 763 -2.66 22.99 7.04
C GLU A 763 -3.79 23.85 7.59
N VAL A 764 -4.68 24.35 6.72
CA VAL A 764 -5.80 25.20 7.11
C VAL A 764 -7.08 24.68 6.45
N VAL A 765 -8.06 24.32 7.28
CA VAL A 765 -9.45 24.10 6.85
C VAL A 765 -10.18 25.43 6.98
N TYR A 766 -10.67 25.97 5.88
CA TYR A 766 -11.41 27.23 5.82
C TYR A 766 -12.88 26.94 5.54
N SER A 767 -13.76 27.24 6.49
CA SER A 767 -15.19 27.23 6.24
C SER A 767 -15.54 28.43 5.36
N ASN A 768 -16.06 28.14 4.17
CA ASN A 768 -16.47 29.15 3.20
C ASN A 768 -17.93 29.60 3.42
N GLN A 769 -18.52 29.21 4.57
CA GLN A 769 -19.86 29.57 4.95
C GLN A 769 -19.93 30.97 5.59
N ILE A 770 -21.08 31.61 5.37
CA ILE A 770 -21.49 32.88 5.94
C ILE A 770 -21.43 32.78 7.46
N SER A 771 -20.76 33.74 8.11
CA SER A 771 -20.81 33.94 9.56
C SER A 771 -22.27 33.84 10.07
N PRO A 772 -22.54 33.33 11.29
CA PRO A 772 -23.87 33.38 11.90
C PRO A 772 -24.53 34.77 11.88
N SER A 773 -23.73 35.84 11.73
CA SER A 773 -24.17 37.23 11.56
C SER A 773 -24.71 37.60 10.16
N GLY A 774 -24.76 36.67 9.20
CA GLY A 774 -25.50 36.80 7.94
C GLY A 774 -24.92 37.75 6.88
N LYS A 775 -23.71 38.31 7.05
CA LYS A 775 -23.18 39.38 6.19
C LYS A 775 -21.77 39.15 5.61
N ARG A 776 -21.31 37.90 5.47
CA ARG A 776 -20.06 37.63 4.72
C ARG A 776 -20.36 36.86 3.46
N GLU A 777 -20.09 37.48 2.33
CA GLU A 777 -20.02 36.79 1.04
C GLU A 777 -18.94 35.70 1.12
N PRO A 778 -19.13 34.55 0.45
CA PRO A 778 -18.12 33.50 0.40
C PRO A 778 -16.84 34.07 -0.20
N LEU A 779 -15.70 33.83 0.46
CA LEU A 779 -14.40 34.32 0.01
C LEU A 779 -13.99 33.67 -1.31
N PHE A 780 -14.42 32.41 -1.51
CA PHE A 780 -14.16 31.65 -2.72
C PHE A 780 -15.48 31.22 -3.37
N HIS A 781 -15.57 31.30 -4.69
CA HIS A 781 -16.78 30.97 -5.44
C HIS A 781 -16.47 30.07 -6.63
N LYS A 782 -17.49 29.45 -7.22
CA LYS A 782 -17.39 28.76 -8.51
C LYS A 782 -16.75 29.68 -9.55
N GLY A 783 -15.73 29.18 -10.24
CA GLY A 783 -14.94 29.94 -11.21
C GLY A 783 -13.59 30.40 -10.65
N PRO A 784 -13.03 31.51 -11.15
CA PRO A 784 -11.67 31.93 -10.85
C PRO A 784 -11.53 32.59 -9.48
N ASN A 785 -10.51 32.15 -8.73
CA ASN A 785 -10.19 32.61 -7.39
C ASN A 785 -8.72 33.02 -7.31
N THR A 786 -8.43 34.00 -6.45
CA THR A 786 -7.05 34.46 -6.18
C THR A 786 -6.82 34.58 -4.67
N LEU A 787 -5.73 34.00 -4.19
CA LEU A 787 -5.26 34.10 -2.80
C LEU A 787 -3.86 34.71 -2.81
N ILE A 788 -3.67 35.81 -2.06
CA ILE A 788 -2.35 36.45 -1.92
C ILE A 788 -1.81 36.10 -0.53
N LEU A 789 -0.65 35.43 -0.49
CA LEU A 789 0.03 35.07 0.76
C LEU A 789 0.87 36.24 1.27
N ASP A 790 0.17 37.21 1.84
CA ASP A 790 0.76 38.38 2.50
C ASP A 790 0.81 38.15 4.03
N PRO A 791 2.01 38.21 4.66
CA PRO A 791 2.16 38.11 6.12
C PRO A 791 1.51 39.25 6.89
N ASN A 792 1.01 40.30 6.23
CA ASN A 792 0.25 41.40 6.84
C ASN A 792 -1.24 41.39 6.45
N SER A 793 -1.73 40.33 5.82
CA SER A 793 -3.13 40.25 5.40
C SER A 793 -4.10 40.19 6.59
N ASP A 794 -5.17 40.98 6.54
CA ASP A 794 -6.30 40.88 7.49
C ASP A 794 -7.13 39.59 7.32
N VAL A 795 -6.90 38.86 6.22
CA VAL A 795 -7.52 37.57 5.98
C VAL A 795 -6.75 36.50 6.74
N ASP A 796 -7.31 36.00 7.85
CA ASP A 796 -6.70 34.98 8.74
C ASP A 796 -6.10 33.79 7.97
N LEU A 797 -6.77 33.33 6.91
CA LEU A 797 -6.27 32.29 6.02
C LEU A 797 -4.92 32.66 5.36
N ALA A 798 -4.85 33.85 4.74
CA ALA A 798 -3.65 34.32 4.05
C ALA A 798 -2.50 34.55 5.04
N TYR A 799 -2.78 35.12 6.21
CA TYR A 799 -1.83 35.33 7.29
C TYR A 799 -1.22 34.02 7.81
N ARG A 800 -2.06 33.00 8.10
CA ARG A 800 -1.57 31.70 8.58
C ARG A 800 -0.69 30.98 7.57
N LEU A 801 -1.08 31.02 6.30
CA LEU A 801 -0.34 30.36 5.23
C LEU A 801 0.99 31.07 4.93
N SER A 802 1.03 32.40 4.95
CA SER A 802 2.22 33.21 4.67
C SER A 802 3.26 33.14 5.80
N THR A 803 2.84 33.16 7.06
CA THR A 803 3.75 33.06 8.23
C THR A 803 4.50 31.73 8.34
N ALA A 804 4.01 30.69 7.66
CA ALA A 804 4.69 29.39 7.53
C ALA A 804 5.90 29.43 6.56
N LEU A 805 5.96 30.45 5.72
CA LEU A 805 6.98 30.60 4.69
C LEU A 805 8.28 31.18 5.28
N LYS A 806 9.41 30.75 4.72
CA LYS A 806 10.78 31.18 5.04
C LYS A 806 11.42 31.66 3.75
N HIS A 807 12.38 32.57 3.87
CA HIS A 807 13.10 33.15 2.74
C HIS A 807 13.90 32.11 1.97
N ASP A 808 13.94 32.28 0.64
CA ASP A 808 14.71 31.47 -0.30
C ASP A 808 14.52 29.95 -0.15
N ARG A 809 13.26 29.52 -0.01
CA ARG A 809 12.91 28.09 0.07
C ARG A 809 11.84 27.74 -0.96
N ALA A 810 11.91 26.52 -1.46
CA ALA A 810 10.88 25.93 -2.30
C ALA A 810 9.75 25.36 -1.43
N TYR A 811 8.53 25.47 -1.93
CA TYR A 811 7.29 25.05 -1.29
C TYR A 811 6.38 24.37 -2.30
N LEU A 812 5.56 23.45 -1.80
CA LEU A 812 4.43 22.87 -2.52
C LEU A 812 3.15 23.37 -1.83
N PHE A 813 2.34 24.13 -2.58
CA PHE A 813 1.00 24.52 -2.18
C PHE A 813 0.00 23.53 -2.75
N GLN A 814 -0.98 23.11 -1.95
CA GLN A 814 -2.06 22.26 -2.39
C GLN A 814 -3.40 22.80 -1.89
N VAL A 815 -4.44 22.64 -2.71
CA VAL A 815 -5.82 22.99 -2.36
C VAL A 815 -6.78 21.87 -2.77
N SER A 816 -7.78 21.65 -1.94
CA SER A 816 -8.96 20.81 -2.22
C SER A 816 -10.19 21.46 -1.58
N TYR A 817 -11.40 21.14 -2.04
CA TYR A 817 -12.64 21.66 -1.45
C TYR A 817 -13.72 20.59 -1.35
N SER A 818 -14.72 20.88 -0.53
CA SER A 818 -15.89 20.05 -0.30
C SER A 818 -17.16 20.86 -0.52
N ARG A 819 -18.15 20.25 -1.20
CA ARG A 819 -19.49 20.84 -1.39
C ARG A 819 -20.44 20.58 -0.23
N ASP A 820 -20.18 19.56 0.58
CA ASP A 820 -21.06 19.11 1.67
C ASP A 820 -20.39 19.12 3.06
N ALA A 821 -19.17 19.64 3.13
CA ALA A 821 -18.29 19.66 4.31
C ALA A 821 -17.88 18.28 4.84
N LYS A 822 -18.20 17.19 4.14
CA LYS A 822 -17.89 15.80 4.54
C LYS A 822 -16.87 15.15 3.62
N ILE A 823 -17.04 15.37 2.32
CA ILE A 823 -16.31 14.70 1.25
C ILE A 823 -15.56 15.77 0.44
N TYR A 824 -14.24 15.64 0.35
CA TYR A 824 -13.38 16.60 -0.37
C TYR A 824 -13.02 16.08 -1.76
N GLY A 825 -12.83 16.96 -2.73
CA GLY A 825 -12.30 16.59 -4.04
C GLY A 825 -10.81 16.25 -4.01
N ALA A 826 -10.27 15.89 -5.18
CA ALA A 826 -8.84 15.64 -5.35
C ALA A 826 -8.02 16.91 -5.06
N PHE A 827 -6.81 16.73 -4.54
CA PHE A 827 -5.86 17.83 -4.37
C PHE A 827 -5.31 18.30 -5.71
N SER A 828 -5.32 19.62 -5.92
CA SER A 828 -4.50 20.28 -6.94
C SER A 828 -3.29 20.89 -6.26
N GLY A 829 -2.10 20.74 -6.85
CA GLY A 829 -0.84 21.24 -6.28
C GLY A 829 -0.03 22.11 -7.24
N THR A 830 0.68 23.10 -6.71
CA THR A 830 1.64 23.93 -7.46
C THR A 830 2.87 24.23 -6.60
N SER A 831 4.05 24.26 -7.21
CA SER A 831 5.31 24.54 -6.52
C SER A 831 5.75 25.98 -6.74
N PHE A 832 6.27 26.64 -5.71
CA PHE A 832 6.85 27.98 -5.81
C PHE A 832 8.08 28.12 -4.93
N ARG A 833 8.90 29.15 -5.20
CA ARG A 833 10.06 29.52 -4.38
C ARG A 833 9.88 30.92 -3.84
N THR A 834 10.10 31.11 -2.55
CA THR A 834 10.10 32.44 -1.93
C THR A 834 11.37 33.19 -2.34
N GLY A 835 11.27 34.49 -2.62
CA GLY A 835 12.44 35.30 -2.93
C GLY A 835 13.23 35.69 -1.69
N ALA A 836 14.47 36.17 -1.89
CA ALA A 836 15.30 36.74 -0.83
C ALA A 836 14.65 37.96 -0.15
N ALA A 837 13.84 38.73 -0.90
CA ALA A 837 13.13 39.92 -0.43
C ALA A 837 11.75 39.65 0.18
N TYR A 838 11.35 38.38 0.37
CA TYR A 838 10.21 38.11 1.26
C TYR A 838 10.65 38.65 2.63
N VAL A 839 9.84 39.41 3.36
CA VAL A 839 10.22 39.94 4.70
C VAL A 839 9.18 39.42 5.68
N ILE A 840 9.60 38.59 6.64
CA ILE A 840 8.73 38.21 7.74
C ILE A 840 8.74 39.39 8.71
N PRO A 841 7.59 40.00 9.03
CA PRO A 841 7.54 41.03 10.05
C PRO A 841 8.14 40.47 11.35
N ALA A 842 9.04 41.24 11.98
CA ALA A 842 9.74 40.81 13.18
C ALA A 842 8.72 40.40 14.27
N GLN A 843 8.85 39.17 14.81
CA GLN A 843 7.91 38.54 15.75
C GLN A 843 7.71 39.25 17.10
N ASN A 844 8.21 40.49 17.28
CA ASN A 844 8.27 41.19 18.57
C ASN A 844 7.39 42.43 18.68
N ALA A 845 6.50 42.71 17.72
CA ALA A 845 5.48 43.75 17.91
C ALA A 845 4.23 43.10 18.55
N PRO A 846 3.87 43.41 19.82
CA PRO A 846 2.61 42.96 20.37
C PRO A 846 1.46 43.50 19.51
N LEU A 847 0.56 42.62 19.08
CA LEU A 847 -0.74 42.99 18.52
C LEU A 847 -1.48 43.78 19.61
N GLU A 848 -1.37 45.12 19.57
CA GLU A 848 -2.30 45.98 20.29
C GLU A 848 -3.70 45.65 19.77
N LYS A 849 -4.51 45.03 20.63
CA LYS A 849 -5.93 44.81 20.41
C LYS A 849 -6.59 46.16 20.20
N ASN A 850 -6.73 46.56 18.94
CA ASN A 850 -7.59 47.65 18.56
C ASN A 850 -9.05 47.17 18.69
N THR A 851 -9.54 47.22 19.93
CA THR A 851 -10.93 46.99 20.29
C THR A 851 -11.66 48.32 20.16
N GLN A 852 -11.93 48.73 18.92
CA GLN A 852 -13.00 49.69 18.64
C GLN A 852 -13.83 49.20 17.47
N ASN A 853 -15.02 48.72 17.84
CA ASN A 853 -16.21 48.42 17.02
C ASN A 853 -16.09 47.37 15.91
N TRP A 854 -16.21 46.09 16.31
CA TRP A 854 -16.86 45.01 15.55
C TRP A 854 -17.71 44.16 16.48
#